data_AF-A0A9D6IBY0-F1
#
_entry.id   AF-A0A9D6IBY0-F1
#
_cell.length_a   1.000
_cell.length_b   1.000
_cell.length_c   1.000
_cell.angle_alpha   90.00
_cell.angle_beta   90.00
_cell.angle_gamma   90.00
#
_symmetry.space_group_name_H-M   'P 1'
#
loop_
_entity.id
_entity.type
_entity.pdbx_description
1 polymer ?
#
loop_
_entity_poly.entity_id
_entity_poly.type
_entity_poly.pdbx_seq_one_letter_code
_entity_poly.pdbx_strand_id
1 'polypeptide(L)'
;MTYRILLCSISAILASTLVWGLASQPGPSRGPARQEKAFECRWTPTPIKLTGKGTDPAWKNAQTIDNFYVPWLGAKARPARTKTKAKLLWDRDFIYFFADMEDADLYADIKEHNGNLWYNDVFELFFKPADDKPGYYEFQINPAGAVLDVFMPRRNAGGFDRFKNDTKFHVEAKVHLRGTLNKWTDRDDGWSVEGRIPWTDFMRTGGRPDRGEKWKFALCRYDYSVDFEGPELSTCAPLQKANFHAYEDYATLTFVGPEKSKKKAAPAQFIPMTTSRVVGFPDGPAPYQVQRVYPDLKMAYPQITHLIPGTDQLLVVTSPNNGTSTKIYRMKDDPKVNTWDLWFDSGEVVYQLAFHPKFAENGYVFVGSNGNTPTPMTTTPKGQKAGKKKTRLTRYTMQTKAPFKINPASEKVIIEVVSDGHNGAAPVFGPDGMMYLTTGDGTSDSDTDLVGQDMSTLLAKVLRIDVDRPAAPKNYSIPKDNPFINLKGARPEIWAVGLRNPWRSCVDEKTGHIWVGQNGQDMWEQAFLVKKGDNYGWSVMEGSHPFYLTRKLAPVPLTKPTVEHHHSEARSLTGGGVYYGKKYPELVGHYIYGDYSTGKIWAVKHDGAKVVSHREICDSRLTITGFGVDSQGEILIADFQRDKGGLYTFVPTPKEKQTTIFPRKLSESGLFKNVKGHIMQDSLIPYSVNAVLWSDGTAKMRWIGLPKGAQIDYRKSRGWDLPDQTVIVKSFYLDTIEGDPKSRRWIETRFLTRQGTEWYGYSYAWNDAETEGTLVESRGADREFTIKTATGQKKLNWRYPSRSECMVCHSRAANYVLGFSELQFNHVHTYLPSPSGKGANNLLPSPTGRGAGGEGERENQLAVFERLGLFKSFNWASETHDRIRKELKAKGRTTKEINEELAQRTAGPGQRTPKSSSLLPFAPDKINKLVDPYDKTQDLTLRVRSYLHSNCSQCHVEAGGGNSQMELEFTKALTEMRIINVKPVHDTFGLKDAKLVAPGHPERSVLLHRISHRNKGHMPPLATRVVDQQMVDTIREWIRTMK
;
A
#
# COMPACT_ATOMS: atom_id res chain seq x y z
N MET A 1 -32.59 61.76 43.88
CA MET A 1 -33.61 61.08 44.70
C MET A 1 -33.85 59.71 44.08
N THR A 2 -33.61 58.65 44.85
CA THR A 2 -34.25 57.31 44.81
C THR A 2 -34.29 56.46 43.51
N TYR A 3 -33.56 55.33 43.61
CA TYR A 3 -34.04 53.92 43.49
C TYR A 3 -34.10 53.17 42.14
N ARG A 4 -33.27 52.10 42.10
CA ARG A 4 -33.59 50.67 41.85
C ARG A 4 -33.89 50.13 40.43
N ILE A 5 -33.05 49.14 40.06
CA ILE A 5 -33.40 47.72 39.76
C ILE A 5 -33.58 47.21 38.29
N LEU A 6 -32.88 46.09 38.05
CA LEU A 6 -33.11 44.89 37.19
C LEU A 6 -32.83 44.84 35.67
N LEU A 7 -31.93 43.88 35.36
CA LEU A 7 -32.01 42.71 34.45
C LEU A 7 -32.40 42.85 32.96
N CYS A 8 -31.54 42.19 32.17
CA CYS A 8 -31.82 41.29 31.03
C CYS A 8 -31.95 41.84 29.59
N SER A 9 -30.99 41.37 28.77
CA SER A 9 -31.21 40.55 27.55
C SER A 9 -31.18 41.20 26.15
N ILE A 10 -30.22 40.69 25.37
CA ILE A 10 -30.34 40.15 23.99
C ILE A 10 -30.06 41.07 22.77
N SER A 11 -29.05 40.61 22.00
CA SER A 11 -28.82 40.69 20.54
C SER A 11 -28.57 42.06 19.87
N ALA A 12 -27.88 42.18 18.74
CA ALA A 12 -26.81 41.48 18.02
C ALA A 12 -26.53 42.35 16.76
N ILE A 13 -25.38 42.15 16.10
CA ILE A 13 -25.13 42.38 14.65
C ILE A 13 -24.53 43.72 14.14
N LEU A 14 -23.30 43.55 13.59
CA LEU A 14 -22.62 44.11 12.40
C LEU A 14 -22.14 45.57 12.25
N ALA A 15 -20.83 45.63 11.98
CA ALA A 15 -20.15 46.33 10.87
C ALA A 15 -19.83 47.85 10.97
N SER A 16 -18.55 48.11 11.28
CA SER A 16 -17.60 48.98 10.56
C SER A 16 -18.09 50.33 9.97
N THR A 17 -17.49 51.44 10.40
CA THR A 17 -16.43 52.16 9.65
C THR A 17 -15.97 53.46 10.35
N LEU A 18 -14.66 53.68 10.25
CA LEU A 18 -13.89 54.94 10.23
C LEU A 18 -14.40 56.20 10.97
N VAL A 19 -13.55 56.69 11.89
CA VAL A 19 -13.24 58.13 12.01
C VAL A 19 -11.74 58.30 12.30
N TRP A 20 -11.00 58.83 11.32
CA TRP A 20 -9.83 59.70 11.53
C TRP A 20 -10.33 61.02 12.12
N GLY A 21 -9.70 61.77 13.02
CA GLY A 21 -8.40 61.72 13.67
C GLY A 21 -8.21 63.09 14.35
N LEU A 22 -7.32 63.20 15.35
CA LEU A 22 -6.47 64.38 15.62
C LEU A 22 -5.53 64.09 16.80
N ALA A 23 -4.28 63.85 16.42
CA ALA A 23 -3.00 64.20 17.06
C ALA A 23 -2.88 64.21 18.60
N SER A 24 -2.09 63.25 19.11
CA SER A 24 -1.19 63.46 20.24
C SER A 24 0.26 63.18 19.79
N GLN A 25 1.17 63.99 20.32
CA GLN A 25 2.59 64.14 19.94
C GLN A 25 3.40 62.82 19.94
N PRO A 26 4.47 62.71 19.12
CA PRO A 26 5.32 61.53 19.07
C PRO A 26 6.20 61.45 20.34
N GLY A 27 6.12 60.31 21.04
CA GLY A 27 7.13 59.93 22.03
C GLY A 27 8.52 59.78 21.38
N PRO A 28 9.60 59.82 22.18
CA PRO A 28 10.96 59.89 21.66
C PRO A 28 11.24 58.73 20.70
N SER A 29 11.76 59.08 19.52
CA SER A 29 12.18 58.14 18.49
C SER A 29 13.08 57.07 19.09
N ARG A 30 12.65 55.79 19.00
CA ARG A 30 13.59 54.67 19.11
C ARG A 30 14.70 54.93 18.09
N GLY A 31 15.94 55.00 18.56
CA GLY A 31 17.12 55.11 17.69
C GLY A 31 17.11 54.02 16.61
N PRO A 32 17.91 54.18 15.55
CA PRO A 32 17.88 53.29 14.39
C PRO A 32 17.98 51.84 14.87
N ALA A 33 17.01 51.02 14.45
CA ALA A 33 16.98 49.59 14.75
C ALA A 33 18.33 49.00 14.35
N ARG A 34 19.14 48.63 15.35
CA ARG A 34 20.41 47.94 15.14
C ARG A 34 20.08 46.67 14.34
N GLN A 35 20.55 46.60 13.11
CA GLN A 35 20.27 45.51 12.18
C GLN A 35 20.57 44.18 12.90
N GLU A 36 19.53 43.39 13.19
CA GLU A 36 19.72 42.07 13.83
C GLU A 36 20.65 41.24 12.94
N LYS A 37 21.84 40.88 13.46
CA LYS A 37 22.73 39.95 12.76
C LYS A 37 21.99 38.63 12.56
N ALA A 38 21.90 38.17 11.31
CA ALA A 38 21.31 36.88 10.99
C ALA A 38 22.28 35.75 11.37
N PHE A 39 21.87 34.88 12.30
CA PHE A 39 22.61 33.66 12.65
C PHE A 39 22.02 32.45 11.93
N GLU A 40 22.89 31.57 11.42
CA GLU A 40 22.53 30.40 10.63
C GLU A 40 23.11 29.12 11.24
N CYS A 41 22.25 28.12 11.46
CA CYS A 41 22.66 26.74 11.67
C CYS A 41 22.57 26.02 10.33
N ARG A 42 23.71 25.68 9.74
CA ARG A 42 23.78 25.14 8.37
C ARG A 42 23.80 23.62 8.34
N TRP A 43 23.24 23.05 7.29
CA TRP A 43 23.17 21.61 7.11
C TRP A 43 24.55 20.97 6.85
N THR A 44 24.82 19.83 7.47
CA THR A 44 25.92 18.93 7.10
C THR A 44 25.39 17.59 6.56
N PRO A 45 25.88 17.10 5.41
CA PRO A 45 25.43 15.83 4.83
C PRO A 45 26.06 14.60 5.51
N THR A 46 27.11 14.79 6.30
CA THR A 46 27.82 13.74 7.02
C THR A 46 27.89 14.06 8.51
N PRO A 47 27.71 13.06 9.38
CA PRO A 47 27.91 13.24 10.81
C PRO A 47 29.33 13.72 11.12
N ILE A 48 29.46 14.67 12.05
CA ILE A 48 30.75 15.22 12.48
C ILE A 48 31.49 14.23 13.38
N LYS A 49 32.79 14.06 13.14
CA LYS A 49 33.66 13.29 14.04
C LYS A 49 34.17 14.17 15.18
N LEU A 50 33.69 13.91 16.39
CA LEU A 50 34.07 14.69 17.58
C LEU A 50 35.51 14.40 18.00
N THR A 51 36.33 15.44 18.05
CA THR A 51 37.74 15.44 18.48
C THR A 51 38.01 16.46 19.58
N GLY A 52 37.12 17.43 19.76
CA GLY A 52 37.32 18.59 20.64
C GLY A 52 38.11 19.72 19.97
N LYS A 53 38.71 19.49 18.80
CA LYS A 53 39.60 20.44 18.11
C LYS A 53 38.94 21.21 16.96
N GLY A 54 37.73 20.82 16.54
CA GLY A 54 37.04 21.44 15.41
C GLY A 54 37.73 21.22 14.06
N THR A 55 38.50 20.15 13.92
CA THR A 55 39.28 19.83 12.71
C THR A 55 38.45 19.14 11.61
N ASP A 56 37.21 18.76 11.91
CA ASP A 56 36.32 18.15 10.91
C ASP A 56 36.06 19.13 9.75
N PRO A 57 36.23 18.69 8.48
CA PRO A 57 36.02 19.55 7.31
C PRO A 57 34.62 20.19 7.24
N ALA A 58 33.59 19.59 7.86
CA ALA A 58 32.24 20.13 7.87
C ALA A 58 32.17 21.55 8.47
N TRP A 59 33.01 21.86 9.46
CA TRP A 59 33.06 23.17 10.12
C TRP A 59 33.49 24.33 9.21
N LYS A 60 34.02 24.06 8.01
CA LYS A 60 34.31 25.09 7.01
C LYS A 60 33.04 25.71 6.42
N ASN A 61 31.94 24.97 6.43
CA ASN A 61 30.67 25.43 5.88
C ASN A 61 29.81 26.18 6.91
N ALA A 62 30.13 26.06 8.20
CA ALA A 62 29.42 26.73 9.29
C ALA A 62 29.65 28.24 9.29
N GLN A 63 28.64 29.01 9.70
CA GLN A 63 28.86 30.41 10.05
C GLN A 63 29.71 30.49 11.31
N THR A 64 30.73 31.34 11.31
CA THR A 64 31.53 31.62 12.52
C THR A 64 30.84 32.70 13.33
N ILE A 65 30.61 32.43 14.62
CA ILE A 65 30.04 33.33 15.62
C ILE A 65 31.19 33.80 16.51
N ASP A 66 31.71 34.99 16.26
CA ASP A 66 32.90 35.54 16.92
C ASP A 66 32.63 36.87 17.67
N ASN A 67 31.37 37.28 17.74
CA ASN A 67 30.95 38.56 18.30
C ASN A 67 30.51 38.46 19.76
N PHE A 68 31.26 37.73 20.60
CA PHE A 68 30.98 37.64 22.03
C PHE A 68 31.28 38.97 22.73
N TYR A 69 30.33 39.45 23.52
CA TYR A 69 30.38 40.79 24.12
C TYR A 69 29.56 40.86 25.42
N VAL A 70 29.62 42.00 26.10
CA VAL A 70 28.94 42.27 27.38
C VAL A 70 27.75 43.24 27.15
N PRO A 71 26.60 42.76 26.64
CA PRO A 71 25.51 43.61 26.13
C PRO A 71 24.79 44.45 27.20
N TRP A 72 24.65 43.93 28.42
CA TRP A 72 23.90 44.57 29.51
C TRP A 72 24.54 45.84 30.06
N LEU A 73 25.74 46.21 29.59
CA LEU A 73 26.35 47.51 29.87
C LEU A 73 25.72 48.66 29.06
N GLY A 74 24.73 48.37 28.21
CA GLY A 74 23.98 49.37 27.44
C GLY A 74 24.90 50.16 26.50
N ALA A 75 24.95 51.49 26.65
CA ALA A 75 25.84 52.35 25.85
C ALA A 75 27.34 52.04 26.02
N LYS A 76 27.71 51.33 27.09
CA LYS A 76 29.09 50.88 27.36
C LYS A 76 29.33 49.42 26.95
N ALA A 77 28.44 48.82 26.17
CA ALA A 77 28.62 47.47 25.65
C ALA A 77 29.96 47.38 24.90
N ARG A 78 30.76 46.38 25.26
CA ARG A 78 32.10 46.16 24.72
C ARG A 78 32.29 44.68 24.39
N PRO A 79 33.21 44.33 23.47
CA PRO A 79 33.64 42.95 23.29
C PRO A 79 34.12 42.32 24.61
N ALA A 80 34.03 40.99 24.67
CA ALA A 80 34.68 40.22 25.73
C ALA A 80 36.21 40.47 25.70
N ARG A 81 36.86 40.38 26.85
CA ARG A 81 38.31 40.57 27.02
C ARG A 81 39.09 39.46 26.32
N THR A 82 38.59 38.24 26.41
CA THR A 82 39.10 37.05 25.72
C THR A 82 38.24 36.69 24.51
N LYS A 83 38.85 36.16 23.45
CA LYS A 83 38.08 35.80 22.25
C LYS A 83 37.39 34.45 22.41
N THR A 84 36.18 34.38 21.88
CA THR A 84 35.41 33.16 21.71
C THR A 84 34.94 33.06 20.26
N LYS A 85 35.16 31.91 19.63
CA LYS A 85 34.62 31.57 18.30
C LYS A 85 33.75 30.34 18.41
N ALA A 86 32.48 30.46 18.05
CA ALA A 86 31.54 29.35 18.04
C ALA A 86 30.99 29.06 16.63
N LYS A 87 30.54 27.82 16.42
CA LYS A 87 29.93 27.34 15.18
C LYS A 87 28.79 26.38 15.49
N LEU A 88 27.74 26.45 14.68
CA LEU A 88 26.59 25.53 14.74
C LEU A 88 26.36 24.89 13.38
N LEU A 89 26.12 23.57 13.39
CA LEU A 89 25.72 22.79 12.23
C LEU A 89 24.58 21.85 12.63
N TRP A 90 23.86 21.30 11.66
CA TRP A 90 22.87 20.27 11.93
C TRP A 90 22.73 19.26 10.79
N ASP A 91 22.23 18.08 11.13
CA ASP A 91 21.83 17.07 10.17
C ASP A 91 20.47 16.45 10.53
N ARG A 92 20.19 15.25 10.02
CA ARG A 92 18.94 14.53 10.26
C ARG A 92 18.76 14.09 11.70
N ASP A 93 19.83 13.90 12.43
CA ASP A 93 19.85 13.22 13.71
C ASP A 93 20.31 14.14 14.84
N PHE A 94 21.17 15.11 14.56
CA PHE A 94 21.81 15.96 15.56
C PHE A 94 21.81 17.45 15.18
N ILE A 95 21.86 18.27 16.22
CA ILE A 95 22.51 19.59 16.17
C ILE A 95 23.94 19.43 16.69
N TYR A 96 24.88 20.11 16.06
CA TYR A 96 26.30 20.10 16.38
C TYR A 96 26.73 21.49 16.84
N PHE A 97 27.67 21.52 17.78
CA PHE A 97 28.29 22.75 18.24
C PHE A 97 29.81 22.61 18.35
N PHE A 98 30.51 23.70 18.11
CA PHE A 98 31.93 23.85 18.37
C PHE A 98 32.16 25.24 18.96
N ALA A 99 32.98 25.34 20.02
CA ALA A 99 33.43 26.60 20.57
C ALA A 99 34.93 26.52 20.88
N ASP A 100 35.67 27.55 20.47
CA ASP A 100 37.09 27.73 20.72
C ASP A 100 37.28 29.04 21.49
N MET A 101 37.92 28.97 22.64
CA MET A 101 37.98 30.03 23.65
C MET A 101 39.43 30.28 24.04
N GLU A 102 39.88 31.53 23.93
CA GLU A 102 41.12 32.00 24.54
C GLU A 102 40.89 32.10 26.05
N ASP A 103 41.77 31.50 26.85
CA ASP A 103 41.68 31.51 28.31
C ASP A 103 43.09 31.40 28.89
N ALA A 104 43.46 32.33 29.77
CA ALA A 104 44.83 32.43 30.28
C ALA A 104 45.09 31.47 31.46
N ASP A 105 44.04 30.88 32.03
CA ASP A 105 44.10 29.99 33.17
C ASP A 105 42.84 29.12 33.23
N LEU A 106 42.99 27.81 33.00
CA LEU A 106 41.83 26.92 32.87
C LEU A 106 41.31 26.46 34.25
N TYR A 107 40.13 26.94 34.66
CA TYR A 107 39.46 26.56 35.91
C TYR A 107 38.23 25.68 35.70
N ALA A 108 38.32 24.41 36.13
CA ALA A 108 37.17 23.52 36.28
C ALA A 108 37.44 22.41 37.32
N ASP A 109 37.01 22.62 38.55
CA ASP A 109 37.07 21.63 39.64
C ASP A 109 35.79 20.78 39.77
N ILE A 110 34.67 21.24 39.22
CA ILE A 110 33.41 20.51 39.12
C ILE A 110 33.50 19.51 37.97
N LYS A 111 33.27 18.22 38.26
CA LYS A 111 33.46 17.10 37.30
C LYS A 111 32.21 16.26 37.09
N GLU A 112 31.25 16.38 38.00
CA GLU A 112 30.01 15.63 37.97
C GLU A 112 29.05 16.15 36.90
N HIS A 113 28.30 15.22 36.32
CA HIS A 113 27.19 15.54 35.42
C HIS A 113 26.08 16.26 36.22
N ASN A 114 25.53 17.34 35.66
CA ASN A 114 24.57 18.25 36.29
C ASN A 114 25.07 18.94 37.59
N GLY A 115 26.39 19.04 37.74
CA GLY A 115 27.04 19.95 38.69
C GLY A 115 26.76 21.42 38.36
N ASN A 116 27.01 22.32 39.31
CA ASN A 116 26.75 23.75 39.14
C ASN A 116 27.89 24.41 38.34
N LEU A 117 27.99 24.12 37.04
CA LEU A 117 29.19 24.41 36.24
C LEU A 117 29.50 25.91 36.09
N TRP A 118 28.53 26.79 36.33
CA TRP A 118 28.69 28.25 36.27
C TRP A 118 29.61 28.84 37.37
N TYR A 119 30.08 28.03 38.33
CA TYR A 119 31.12 28.44 39.28
C TYR A 119 32.55 28.22 38.75
N ASN A 120 32.69 27.70 37.52
CA ASN A 120 33.93 27.44 36.83
C ASN A 120 33.89 28.08 35.43
N ASP A 121 34.97 27.95 34.66
CA ASP A 121 34.92 28.21 33.23
C ASP A 121 33.86 27.32 32.58
N VAL A 122 32.94 27.92 31.84
CA VAL A 122 31.87 27.16 31.21
C VAL A 122 31.40 27.82 29.93
N PHE A 123 31.12 26.97 28.93
CA PHE A 123 30.44 27.35 27.71
C PHE A 123 29.00 26.85 27.74
N GLU A 124 28.04 27.76 27.53
CA GLU A 124 26.62 27.48 27.66
C GLU A 124 25.88 27.70 26.32
N LEU A 125 24.96 26.80 26.02
CA LEU A 125 24.10 26.83 24.85
C LEU A 125 22.64 26.86 25.27
N PHE A 126 21.92 27.89 24.84
CA PHE A 126 20.49 28.04 25.07
C PHE A 126 19.72 27.94 23.75
N PHE A 127 18.68 27.10 23.72
CA PHE A 127 17.79 26.95 22.57
C PHE A 127 16.33 27.10 22.98
N LYS A 128 15.61 28.02 22.34
CA LYS A 128 14.17 28.23 22.48
C LYS A 128 13.49 27.97 21.14
N PRO A 129 12.90 26.77 20.95
CA PRO A 129 12.44 26.30 19.64
C PRO A 129 11.23 27.03 19.03
N ALA A 130 10.45 27.76 19.82
CA ALA A 130 9.35 28.58 19.31
C ALA A 130 9.30 29.92 20.02
N ASP A 131 9.04 30.98 19.26
CA ASP A 131 9.01 32.35 19.77
C ASP A 131 7.81 32.59 20.70
N ASP A 132 6.65 32.04 20.36
CA ASP A 132 5.39 32.19 21.08
C ASP A 132 5.19 31.17 22.22
N LYS A 133 6.14 30.24 22.44
CA LYS A 133 6.07 29.20 23.47
C LYS A 133 7.17 29.39 24.53
N PRO A 134 6.89 29.03 25.79
CA PRO A 134 7.77 29.41 26.90
C PRO A 134 8.93 28.43 27.16
N GLY A 135 8.91 27.22 26.61
CA GLY A 135 9.92 26.20 26.90
C GLY A 135 11.24 26.42 26.16
N TYR A 136 12.35 26.13 26.85
CA TYR A 136 13.70 26.27 26.33
C TYR A 136 14.66 25.25 26.95
N TYR A 137 15.80 25.04 26.30
CA TYR A 137 16.84 24.11 26.70
C TYR A 137 18.10 24.87 27.07
N GLU A 138 18.86 24.29 27.98
CA GLU A 138 20.17 24.74 28.40
C GLU A 138 21.12 23.54 28.43
N PHE A 139 22.30 23.74 27.85
CA PHE A 139 23.38 22.79 27.83
C PHE A 139 24.67 23.52 28.22
N GLN A 140 25.41 22.99 29.17
CA GLN A 140 26.67 23.58 29.63
C GLN A 140 27.79 22.55 29.56
N ILE A 141 28.98 22.98 29.17
CA ILE A 141 30.19 22.13 29.17
C ILE A 141 31.35 22.96 29.70
N ASN A 142 32.11 22.40 30.64
CA ASN A 142 33.31 23.03 31.20
C ASN A 142 34.62 22.38 30.67
N PRO A 143 35.81 22.97 30.92
CA PRO A 143 37.10 22.39 30.54
C PRO A 143 37.37 20.97 31.08
N ALA A 144 36.79 20.59 32.23
CA ALA A 144 36.92 19.22 32.75
C ALA A 144 36.09 18.19 31.96
N GLY A 145 35.23 18.64 31.04
CA GLY A 145 34.32 17.80 30.27
C GLY A 145 33.05 17.43 31.02
N ALA A 146 32.76 18.07 32.16
CA ALA A 146 31.47 17.94 32.84
C ALA A 146 30.37 18.58 31.99
N VAL A 147 29.17 18.01 32.05
CA VAL A 147 28.02 18.46 31.27
C VAL A 147 26.85 18.74 32.21
N LEU A 148 26.16 19.85 31.98
CA LEU A 148 24.82 20.11 32.50
C LEU A 148 23.84 20.12 31.33
N ASP A 149 22.72 19.41 31.46
CA ASP A 149 21.67 19.39 30.44
C ASP A 149 20.28 19.48 31.08
N VAL A 150 19.49 20.46 30.63
CA VAL A 150 18.18 20.71 31.23
C VAL A 150 17.17 21.28 30.24
N PHE A 151 15.91 20.85 30.39
CA PHE A 151 14.77 21.47 29.74
C PHE A 151 13.93 22.23 30.77
N MET A 152 13.71 23.51 30.51
CA MET A 152 12.87 24.38 31.32
C MET A 152 11.52 24.57 30.63
N PRO A 153 10.38 24.19 31.26
CA PRO A 153 9.07 24.33 30.62
C PRO A 153 8.64 25.80 30.43
N ARG A 154 9.14 26.69 31.30
CA ARG A 154 9.02 28.15 31.21
C ARG A 154 10.09 28.83 32.06
N ARG A 155 10.35 30.11 31.83
CA ARG A 155 11.16 30.93 32.74
C ARG A 155 10.49 31.00 34.12
N ASN A 156 11.30 31.00 35.17
CA ASN A 156 10.84 31.04 36.57
C ASN A 156 9.82 29.94 36.90
N ALA A 157 9.99 28.73 36.36
CA ALA A 157 9.14 27.59 36.69
C ALA A 157 9.30 27.12 38.16
N GLY A 158 10.39 27.51 38.83
CA GLY A 158 10.78 27.02 40.16
C GLY A 158 11.31 25.57 40.08
N GLY A 159 12.33 25.24 40.88
CA GLY A 159 12.87 23.87 40.92
C GLY A 159 13.89 23.55 39.83
N PHE A 160 14.92 24.37 39.65
CA PHE A 160 16.07 24.06 38.80
C PHE A 160 16.67 22.68 39.16
N ASP A 161 16.86 22.41 40.46
CA ASP A 161 17.37 21.13 40.97
C ASP A 161 16.47 19.93 40.65
N ARG A 162 15.17 20.18 40.49
CA ARG A 162 14.24 19.17 40.02
C ARG A 162 14.46 18.92 38.52
N PHE A 163 14.40 19.96 37.70
CA PHE A 163 14.42 19.79 36.25
C PHE A 163 15.74 19.24 35.71
N LYS A 164 16.88 19.58 36.32
CA LYS A 164 18.18 19.01 35.92
C LYS A 164 18.25 17.49 36.10
N ASN A 165 17.43 16.91 36.98
CA ASN A 165 17.38 15.47 37.23
C ASN A 165 16.15 14.77 36.60
N ASP A 166 15.20 15.52 36.05
CA ASP A 166 13.93 14.99 35.55
C ASP A 166 14.07 14.21 34.22
N THR A 167 15.14 14.45 33.45
CA THR A 167 15.33 13.85 32.13
C THR A 167 16.77 13.53 31.86
N LYS A 168 17.03 12.33 31.32
CA LYS A 168 18.34 11.98 30.79
C LYS A 168 18.45 12.45 29.33
N PHE A 169 19.30 13.45 29.09
CA PHE A 169 19.72 13.83 27.75
C PHE A 169 20.90 12.96 27.28
N HIS A 170 21.19 13.02 25.99
CA HIS A 170 22.21 12.24 25.30
C HIS A 170 23.20 13.16 24.59
N VAL A 171 23.54 14.28 25.22
CA VAL A 171 24.56 15.21 24.76
C VAL A 171 25.92 14.50 24.79
N GLU A 172 26.66 14.57 23.68
CA GLU A 172 28.02 14.09 23.60
C GLU A 172 28.95 15.26 23.32
N ALA A 173 30.00 15.42 24.13
CA ALA A 173 31.00 16.48 23.97
C ALA A 173 32.43 15.93 24.14
N LYS A 174 33.38 16.56 23.44
CA LYS A 174 34.81 16.36 23.59
C LYS A 174 35.46 17.71 23.82
N VAL A 175 36.32 17.77 24.85
CA VAL A 175 37.08 18.95 25.20
C VAL A 175 38.54 18.76 24.80
N HIS A 176 39.15 19.83 24.29
CA HIS A 176 40.58 19.91 24.06
C HIS A 176 41.16 21.11 24.81
N LEU A 177 42.11 20.84 25.69
CA LEU A 177 42.83 21.85 26.47
C LEU A 177 44.13 22.22 25.75
N ARG A 178 44.45 23.51 25.72
CA ARG A 178 45.75 24.06 25.33
C ARG A 178 46.37 24.74 26.55
N GLY A 179 46.72 23.91 27.53
CA GLY A 179 47.09 24.39 28.86
C GLY A 179 47.00 23.30 29.92
N THR A 180 47.07 23.67 31.20
CA THR A 180 46.92 22.74 32.32
C THR A 180 45.75 23.11 33.23
N LEU A 181 44.86 22.13 33.42
CA LEU A 181 43.63 22.35 34.18
C LEU A 181 43.90 22.57 35.68
N ASN A 182 43.30 23.62 36.25
CA ASN A 182 43.35 24.01 37.66
C ASN A 182 44.75 24.36 38.19
N LYS A 183 45.61 24.94 37.34
CA LYS A 183 46.95 25.38 37.74
C LYS A 183 47.16 26.88 37.51
N TRP A 184 46.67 27.67 38.45
CA TRP A 184 46.69 29.13 38.46
C TRP A 184 48.07 29.81 38.36
N THR A 185 49.16 29.05 38.44
CA THR A 185 50.54 29.58 38.41
C THR A 185 51.15 29.56 37.02
N ASP A 186 50.56 28.85 36.05
CA ASP A 186 50.96 28.96 34.65
C ASP A 186 49.98 29.79 33.82
N ARG A 187 50.34 29.98 32.56
CA ARG A 187 49.56 30.71 31.56
C ARG A 187 49.20 29.74 30.45
N ASP A 188 47.92 29.62 30.20
CA ASP A 188 47.33 28.75 29.19
C ASP A 188 46.97 29.53 27.91
N ASP A 189 46.77 28.81 26.81
CA ASP A 189 46.30 29.38 25.53
C ASP A 189 44.77 29.26 25.36
N GLY A 190 44.11 28.53 26.26
CA GLY A 190 42.67 28.32 26.31
C GLY A 190 42.22 26.90 25.99
N TRP A 191 40.95 26.76 25.63
CA TRP A 191 40.31 25.45 25.44
C TRP A 191 39.23 25.49 24.36
N SER A 192 38.87 24.32 23.87
CA SER A 192 37.79 24.15 22.91
C SER A 192 36.90 22.97 23.24
N VAL A 193 35.63 23.09 22.90
CA VAL A 193 34.62 22.05 23.05
C VAL A 193 33.94 21.78 21.71
N GLU A 194 33.78 20.50 21.37
CA GLU A 194 33.09 20.03 20.18
C GLU A 194 32.05 18.97 20.58
N GLY A 195 30.80 19.14 20.19
CA GLY A 195 29.74 18.23 20.62
C GLY A 195 28.54 18.14 19.69
N ARG A 196 27.62 17.24 20.06
CA ARG A 196 26.36 16.98 19.35
C ARG A 196 25.23 16.64 20.32
N ILE A 197 24.00 16.97 19.92
CA ILE A 197 22.78 16.72 20.70
C ILE A 197 21.74 16.10 19.76
N PRO A 198 21.19 14.91 20.07
CA PRO A 198 20.25 14.27 19.19
C PRO A 198 18.88 14.96 19.21
N TRP A 199 18.22 15.02 18.06
CA TRP A 199 16.88 15.63 17.96
C TRP A 199 15.81 14.95 18.81
N THR A 200 16.04 13.70 19.22
CA THR A 200 15.17 12.97 20.17
C THR A 200 15.07 13.66 21.52
N ASP A 201 16.10 14.41 21.92
CA ASP A 201 16.11 15.16 23.18
C ASP A 201 15.28 16.45 23.09
N PHE A 202 14.99 16.91 21.87
CA PHE A 202 14.13 18.08 21.60
C PHE A 202 12.64 17.71 21.46
N MET A 203 12.26 16.44 21.66
CA MET A 203 10.87 15.97 21.46
C MET A 203 9.83 16.70 22.34
N ARG A 204 10.23 17.20 23.50
CA ARG A 204 9.39 18.03 24.41
C ARG A 204 8.96 19.38 23.80
N THR A 205 9.57 19.78 22.69
CA THR A 205 9.25 20.99 21.92
C THR A 205 9.07 20.69 20.43
N GLY A 206 8.60 19.49 20.12
CA GLY A 206 8.25 19.08 18.76
C GLY A 206 9.42 18.53 17.94
N GLY A 207 10.62 18.44 18.51
CA GLY A 207 11.76 17.76 17.90
C GLY A 207 12.48 18.60 16.84
N ARG A 208 13.06 17.89 15.86
CA ARG A 208 13.88 18.45 14.78
C ARG A 208 13.25 19.69 14.10
N PRO A 209 14.03 20.74 13.78
CA PRO A 209 13.56 21.87 12.99
C PRO A 209 13.36 21.50 11.51
N ASP A 210 12.52 22.26 10.81
CA ASP A 210 12.40 22.18 9.36
C ASP A 210 13.29 23.21 8.64
N ARG A 211 13.44 23.06 7.32
CA ARG A 211 14.19 24.01 6.48
C ARG A 211 13.61 25.42 6.62
N GLY A 212 14.46 26.40 6.94
CA GLY A 212 14.09 27.79 7.11
C GLY A 212 13.38 28.09 8.43
N GLU A 213 13.21 27.10 9.32
CA GLU A 213 12.65 27.34 10.63
C GLU A 213 13.57 28.23 11.47
N LYS A 214 12.97 29.11 12.27
CA LYS A 214 13.68 30.08 13.11
C LYS A 214 13.47 29.75 14.58
N TRP A 215 14.55 29.59 15.31
CA TRP A 215 14.55 29.45 16.77
C TRP A 215 15.16 30.71 17.40
N LYS A 216 14.91 30.88 18.70
CA LYS A 216 15.64 31.83 19.54
C LYS A 216 16.80 31.10 20.21
N PHE A 217 17.98 31.70 20.31
CA PHE A 217 19.15 31.08 20.92
C PHE A 217 20.10 32.10 21.58
N ALA A 218 20.93 31.62 22.48
CA ALA A 218 22.09 32.34 22.99
C ALA A 218 23.24 31.35 23.21
N LEU A 219 24.45 31.78 22.87
CA LEU A 219 25.69 31.13 23.30
C LEU A 219 26.36 32.05 24.30
N CYS A 220 26.75 31.49 25.44
CA CYS A 220 27.24 32.26 26.57
C CYS A 220 28.52 31.63 27.13
N ARG A 221 29.31 32.44 27.82
CA ARG A 221 30.56 32.01 28.47
C ARG A 221 30.68 32.67 29.83
N TYR A 222 31.09 31.89 30.82
CA TYR A 222 31.76 32.37 32.03
C TYR A 222 33.25 32.12 31.87
N ASP A 223 34.04 33.15 32.12
CA ASP A 223 35.51 33.13 32.05
C ASP A 223 36.05 33.58 33.42
N TYR A 224 36.64 32.64 34.16
CA TYR A 224 37.19 32.80 35.50
C TYR A 224 38.70 33.02 35.46
N SER A 225 39.16 33.93 34.61
CA SER A 225 40.58 34.23 34.55
C SER A 225 41.13 34.95 35.80
N VAL A 226 42.33 34.57 36.26
CA VAL A 226 43.08 35.21 37.36
C VAL A 226 43.32 36.71 37.13
N ASP A 227 43.29 37.16 35.87
CA ASP A 227 43.48 38.57 35.53
C ASP A 227 42.21 39.41 35.74
N PHE A 228 41.10 38.80 36.14
CA PHE A 228 39.81 39.46 36.35
C PHE A 228 39.44 39.55 37.84
N GLU A 229 38.77 40.63 38.24
CA GLU A 229 38.27 40.82 39.62
C GLU A 229 37.08 39.89 39.97
N GLY A 230 36.64 39.06 39.02
CA GLY A 230 35.52 38.15 39.07
C GLY A 230 35.23 37.60 37.66
N PRO A 231 34.29 36.66 37.50
CA PRO A 231 34.05 36.05 36.20
C PRO A 231 33.58 37.08 35.18
N GLU A 232 34.16 37.05 33.98
CA GLU A 232 33.62 37.80 32.86
C GLU A 232 32.53 36.98 32.16
N LEU A 233 31.30 37.50 32.21
CA LEU A 233 30.18 36.93 31.48
C LEU A 233 30.13 37.55 30.09
N SER A 234 30.04 36.72 29.06
CA SER A 234 29.89 37.18 27.67
C SER A 234 28.87 36.34 26.89
N THR A 235 28.27 36.93 25.85
CA THR A 235 27.29 36.25 25.00
C THR A 235 27.33 36.75 23.56
N CYS A 236 26.80 35.96 22.63
CA CYS A 236 26.52 36.40 21.26
C CYS A 236 25.16 37.11 21.10
N ALA A 237 24.26 37.00 22.10
CA ALA A 237 22.88 37.50 22.03
C ALA A 237 22.72 38.93 22.61
N PRO A 238 21.69 39.70 22.20
CA PRO A 238 21.46 41.06 22.67
C PRO A 238 20.76 41.16 24.04
N LEU A 239 21.24 40.40 25.04
CA LEU A 239 20.66 40.35 26.39
C LEU A 239 20.68 41.72 27.08
N GLN A 240 19.53 42.18 27.60
CA GLN A 240 19.44 43.49 28.27
C GLN A 240 19.96 43.47 29.71
N LYS A 241 20.09 42.29 30.32
CA LYS A 241 20.58 42.08 31.69
C LYS A 241 21.60 40.94 31.71
N ALA A 242 22.45 40.91 32.73
CA ALA A 242 23.34 39.79 33.03
C ALA A 242 22.54 38.58 33.57
N ASN A 243 21.63 38.07 32.75
CA ASN A 243 20.78 36.92 33.04
C ASN A 243 20.64 36.10 31.75
N PHE A 244 21.38 35.01 31.67
CA PHE A 244 21.38 34.16 30.47
C PHE A 244 20.06 33.45 30.23
N HIS A 245 19.14 33.38 31.20
CA HIS A 245 17.80 32.82 31.02
C HIS A 245 16.76 33.83 30.49
N ALA A 246 17.14 35.08 30.20
CA ALA A 246 16.27 36.10 29.62
C ALA A 246 16.00 35.83 28.13
N TYR A 247 15.30 34.74 27.84
CA TYR A 247 15.09 34.24 26.48
C TYR A 247 14.33 35.19 25.55
N GLU A 248 13.70 36.24 26.10
CA GLU A 248 13.04 37.29 25.34
C GLU A 248 14.03 38.10 24.50
N ASP A 249 15.29 38.18 24.98
CA ASP A 249 16.38 38.93 24.36
C ASP A 249 17.30 38.02 23.52
N TYR A 250 16.97 36.74 23.34
CA TYR A 250 17.77 35.82 22.54
C TYR A 250 17.84 36.24 21.08
N ALA A 251 18.98 35.94 20.45
CA ALA A 251 19.17 36.13 19.02
C ALA A 251 18.33 35.11 18.22
N THR A 252 18.10 35.40 16.94
CA THR A 252 17.39 34.47 16.04
C THR A 252 18.38 33.58 15.28
N LEU A 253 18.18 32.27 15.36
CA LEU A 253 18.89 31.24 14.62
C LEU A 253 18.00 30.67 13.50
N THR A 254 18.45 30.75 12.25
CA THR A 254 17.75 30.17 11.09
C THR A 254 18.37 28.83 10.73
N PHE A 255 17.56 27.77 10.63
CA PHE A 255 18.00 26.45 10.20
C PHE A 255 18.05 26.36 8.67
N VAL A 256 19.25 26.47 8.12
CA VAL A 256 19.49 26.35 6.68
C VAL A 256 19.57 24.87 6.33
N GLY A 257 18.58 24.36 5.60
CA GLY A 257 18.50 22.97 5.16
C GLY A 257 19.57 22.60 4.12
N PRO A 258 19.62 21.33 3.68
CA PRO A 258 20.56 20.92 2.63
C PRO A 258 20.34 21.78 1.37
N GLU A 259 21.43 22.37 0.85
CA GLU A 259 21.38 23.13 -0.41
C GLU A 259 20.83 22.25 -1.55
N LYS A 260 20.24 22.88 -2.58
CA LYS A 260 20.19 22.26 -3.91
C LYS A 260 21.64 22.02 -4.32
N SER A 261 22.09 20.76 -4.23
CA SER A 261 23.44 20.31 -4.57
C SER A 261 24.14 21.21 -5.61
N LYS A 262 25.27 21.83 -5.25
CA LYS A 262 26.21 22.42 -6.22
C LYS A 262 26.99 21.34 -6.99
N LYS A 263 26.93 20.06 -6.56
CA LYS A 263 27.45 18.94 -7.35
C LYS A 263 26.55 18.73 -8.57
N LYS A 264 27.14 18.35 -9.70
CA LYS A 264 26.46 18.00 -10.95
C LYS A 264 25.67 16.67 -10.86
N ALA A 265 25.08 16.37 -9.71
CA ALA A 265 24.29 15.16 -9.49
C ALA A 265 23.05 15.19 -10.36
N ALA A 266 23.00 14.31 -11.37
CA ALA A 266 21.82 14.12 -12.18
C ALA A 266 20.82 13.22 -11.42
N PRO A 267 19.52 13.56 -11.38
CA PRO A 267 18.92 14.84 -11.77
C PRO A 267 19.16 15.94 -10.71
N ALA A 268 19.63 17.11 -11.17
CA ALA A 268 19.90 18.27 -10.31
C ALA A 268 18.61 19.05 -9.98
N GLN A 269 17.61 18.96 -10.85
CA GLN A 269 16.30 19.58 -10.70
C GLN A 269 15.22 18.67 -11.27
N PHE A 270 13.99 18.83 -10.77
CA PHE A 270 12.86 18.09 -11.28
C PHE A 270 12.39 18.71 -12.60
N ILE A 271 12.34 17.90 -13.66
CA ILE A 271 11.79 18.29 -14.97
C ILE A 271 10.44 17.58 -15.11
N PRO A 272 9.30 18.31 -15.13
CA PRO A 272 8.01 17.68 -15.27
C PRO A 272 7.83 17.07 -16.66
N MET A 273 7.23 15.88 -16.70
CA MET A 273 6.88 15.20 -17.93
C MET A 273 5.67 15.90 -18.57
N THR A 274 5.89 16.45 -19.76
CA THR A 274 4.85 17.16 -20.55
C THR A 274 4.64 16.54 -21.93
N THR A 275 5.49 15.59 -22.33
CA THR A 275 5.52 15.03 -23.69
C THR A 275 4.82 13.69 -23.83
N SER A 276 4.42 13.04 -22.73
CA SER A 276 3.81 11.71 -22.78
C SER A 276 2.51 11.72 -23.59
N ARG A 277 2.42 10.79 -24.55
CA ARG A 277 1.22 10.49 -25.33
C ARG A 277 0.60 9.15 -24.94
N VAL A 278 1.14 8.47 -23.93
CA VAL A 278 0.64 7.17 -23.44
C VAL A 278 -0.59 7.37 -22.55
N VAL A 279 -1.66 7.87 -23.17
CA VAL A 279 -2.96 8.18 -22.56
C VAL A 279 -4.06 7.67 -23.49
N GLY A 280 -5.12 7.09 -22.92
CA GLY A 280 -6.24 6.48 -23.64
C GLY A 280 -6.13 4.96 -23.78
N PHE A 281 -6.88 4.42 -24.75
CA PHE A 281 -7.04 2.98 -24.97
C PHE A 281 -6.71 2.63 -26.43
N PRO A 282 -5.72 1.77 -26.71
CA PRO A 282 -5.30 1.44 -28.07
C PRO A 282 -6.39 0.81 -28.95
N ASP A 283 -7.31 0.07 -28.34
CA ASP A 283 -8.40 -0.61 -29.04
C ASP A 283 -9.74 0.13 -28.92
N GLY A 284 -9.68 1.41 -28.50
CA GLY A 284 -10.85 2.17 -28.09
C GLY A 284 -11.31 1.85 -26.66
N PRO A 285 -12.05 2.75 -26.01
CA PRO A 285 -12.64 2.46 -24.72
C PRO A 285 -13.79 1.44 -24.87
N ALA A 286 -14.07 0.69 -23.80
CA ALA A 286 -15.28 -0.12 -23.73
C ALA A 286 -16.54 0.75 -23.97
N PRO A 287 -17.60 0.20 -24.59
CA PRO A 287 -18.78 0.98 -24.98
C PRO A 287 -19.49 1.63 -23.79
N TYR A 288 -19.36 1.07 -22.59
CA TYR A 288 -19.93 1.65 -21.37
C TYR A 288 -18.88 1.83 -20.27
N GLN A 289 -19.18 2.79 -19.39
CA GLN A 289 -18.60 2.94 -18.06
C GLN A 289 -19.68 2.67 -17.01
N VAL A 290 -19.27 2.60 -15.74
CA VAL A 290 -20.19 2.44 -14.62
C VAL A 290 -20.40 3.76 -13.89
N GLN A 291 -21.62 4.01 -13.41
CA GLN A 291 -21.99 5.14 -12.57
C GLN A 291 -22.68 4.66 -11.30
N ARG A 292 -22.30 5.22 -10.14
CA ARG A 292 -22.95 4.91 -8.86
C ARG A 292 -24.39 5.43 -8.86
N VAL A 293 -25.35 4.57 -8.51
CA VAL A 293 -26.79 4.90 -8.58
C VAL A 293 -27.26 5.63 -7.32
N TYR A 294 -26.77 5.24 -6.14
CA TYR A 294 -27.21 5.77 -4.84
C TYR A 294 -26.07 6.47 -4.10
N PRO A 295 -25.58 7.64 -4.57
CA PRO A 295 -24.34 8.27 -4.11
C PRO A 295 -24.30 8.57 -2.61
N ASP A 296 -25.43 8.90 -2.00
CA ASP A 296 -25.51 9.31 -0.59
C ASP A 296 -25.68 8.13 0.39
N LEU A 297 -25.93 6.92 -0.12
CA LEU A 297 -26.07 5.72 0.70
C LEU A 297 -24.73 4.98 0.81
N LYS A 298 -24.22 4.84 2.03
CA LYS A 298 -23.02 4.05 2.33
C LYS A 298 -23.39 2.57 2.46
N MET A 299 -22.86 1.75 1.55
CA MET A 299 -23.10 0.32 1.51
C MET A 299 -21.79 -0.41 1.74
N ALA A 300 -21.63 -1.05 2.90
CA ALA A 300 -20.48 -1.90 3.14
C ALA A 300 -20.74 -3.29 2.58
N TYR A 301 -19.90 -3.72 1.63
CA TYR A 301 -19.89 -5.07 1.06
C TYR A 301 -21.24 -5.57 0.50
N PRO A 302 -21.92 -4.81 -0.38
CA PRO A 302 -23.09 -5.32 -1.09
C PRO A 302 -22.69 -6.50 -2.00
N GLN A 303 -23.46 -7.58 -1.95
CA GLN A 303 -23.20 -8.81 -2.69
C GLN A 303 -24.06 -8.96 -3.95
N ILE A 304 -25.36 -8.73 -3.80
CA ILE A 304 -26.39 -8.83 -4.85
C ILE A 304 -27.61 -8.01 -4.42
N THR A 305 -28.45 -7.63 -5.38
CA THR A 305 -29.71 -6.92 -5.13
C THR A 305 -30.87 -7.64 -5.84
N HIS A 306 -32.05 -7.64 -5.21
CA HIS A 306 -33.28 -8.19 -5.75
C HIS A 306 -34.42 -7.18 -5.60
N LEU A 307 -35.16 -6.93 -6.68
CA LEU A 307 -36.38 -6.12 -6.63
C LEU A 307 -37.53 -6.96 -6.06
N ILE A 308 -38.29 -6.41 -5.11
CA ILE A 308 -39.53 -7.03 -4.65
C ILE A 308 -40.54 -6.93 -5.82
N PRO A 309 -41.12 -8.06 -6.28
CA PRO A 309 -41.95 -8.08 -7.49
C PRO A 309 -43.08 -7.05 -7.47
N GLY A 310 -43.17 -6.23 -8.52
CA GLY A 310 -44.22 -5.23 -8.69
C GLY A 310 -44.08 -3.98 -7.83
N THR A 311 -42.87 -3.68 -7.31
CA THR A 311 -42.62 -2.53 -6.41
C THR A 311 -41.37 -1.75 -6.80
N ASP A 312 -41.09 -0.67 -6.07
CA ASP A 312 -39.85 0.10 -6.11
C ASP A 312 -38.92 -0.23 -4.93
N GLN A 313 -39.09 -1.39 -4.28
CA GLN A 313 -38.31 -1.77 -3.10
C GLN A 313 -37.24 -2.80 -3.46
N LEU A 314 -35.99 -2.48 -3.16
CA LEU A 314 -34.83 -3.35 -3.36
C LEU A 314 -34.44 -4.03 -2.04
N LEU A 315 -34.12 -5.31 -2.13
CA LEU A 315 -33.43 -6.09 -1.09
C LEU A 315 -31.96 -6.23 -1.47
N VAL A 316 -31.06 -5.74 -0.63
CA VAL A 316 -29.61 -5.79 -0.82
C VAL A 316 -29.00 -6.74 0.19
N VAL A 317 -28.38 -7.82 -0.29
CA VAL A 317 -27.64 -8.76 0.55
C VAL A 317 -26.24 -8.21 0.79
N THR A 318 -25.80 -8.20 2.05
CA THR A 318 -24.48 -7.68 2.47
C THR A 318 -23.75 -8.71 3.33
N SER A 319 -22.42 -8.79 3.21
CA SER A 319 -21.60 -9.69 4.03
C SER A 319 -20.37 -8.98 4.57
N PRO A 320 -19.99 -9.17 5.84
CA PRO A 320 -18.66 -8.79 6.29
C PRO A 320 -17.59 -9.63 5.56
N ASN A 321 -16.43 -9.03 5.25
CA ASN A 321 -15.33 -9.66 4.49
C ASN A 321 -14.72 -10.92 5.13
N ASN A 322 -15.07 -11.24 6.38
CA ASN A 322 -14.60 -12.43 7.08
C ASN A 322 -15.49 -13.67 6.86
N GLY A 323 -16.50 -13.58 5.99
CA GLY A 323 -17.36 -14.71 5.63
C GLY A 323 -18.32 -15.16 6.74
N THR A 324 -18.70 -14.25 7.65
CA THR A 324 -19.73 -14.51 8.66
C THR A 324 -21.14 -14.14 8.16
N SER A 325 -22.15 -14.30 9.03
CA SER A 325 -23.58 -14.06 8.73
C SER A 325 -23.82 -12.84 7.85
N THR A 326 -24.59 -13.03 6.79
CA THR A 326 -25.08 -11.96 5.91
C THR A 326 -26.21 -11.19 6.57
N LYS A 327 -26.39 -9.94 6.16
CA LYS A 327 -27.57 -9.13 6.47
C LYS A 327 -28.25 -8.69 5.19
N ILE A 328 -29.57 -8.70 5.18
CA ILE A 328 -30.37 -8.25 4.05
C ILE A 328 -31.04 -6.93 4.44
N TYR A 329 -30.72 -5.88 3.71
CA TYR A 329 -31.28 -4.55 3.90
C TYR A 329 -32.33 -4.28 2.85
N ARG A 330 -33.39 -3.55 3.21
CA ARG A 330 -34.38 -3.03 2.27
C ARG A 330 -34.18 -1.53 2.08
N MET A 331 -34.31 -1.09 0.83
CA MET A 331 -34.27 0.31 0.45
C MET A 331 -35.27 0.61 -0.67
N LYS A 332 -35.66 1.87 -0.78
CA LYS A 332 -36.36 2.36 -1.97
C LYS A 332 -35.37 2.51 -3.13
N ASP A 333 -35.78 2.14 -4.32
CA ASP A 333 -35.11 2.45 -5.58
C ASP A 333 -35.33 3.93 -5.93
N ASP A 334 -34.53 4.78 -5.31
CA ASP A 334 -34.52 6.23 -5.54
C ASP A 334 -33.07 6.72 -5.41
N PRO A 335 -32.47 7.36 -6.43
CA PRO A 335 -31.11 7.89 -6.36
C PRO A 335 -30.85 8.84 -5.17
N LYS A 336 -31.90 9.46 -4.61
CA LYS A 336 -31.82 10.36 -3.44
C LYS A 336 -31.89 9.64 -2.10
N VAL A 337 -32.01 8.31 -2.10
CA VAL A 337 -32.07 7.50 -0.89
C VAL A 337 -30.78 7.63 -0.09
N ASN A 338 -30.91 7.89 1.21
CA ASN A 338 -29.79 8.00 2.15
C ASN A 338 -29.96 7.10 3.38
N THR A 339 -31.06 6.33 3.43
CA THR A 339 -31.36 5.36 4.49
C THR A 339 -31.86 4.05 3.91
N TRP A 340 -31.67 2.99 4.66
CA TRP A 340 -32.11 1.63 4.37
C TRP A 340 -32.30 0.92 5.71
N ASP A 341 -33.24 -0.02 5.77
CA ASP A 341 -33.58 -0.74 7.01
C ASP A 341 -33.12 -2.20 6.97
N LEU A 342 -32.70 -2.74 8.11
CA LEU A 342 -32.40 -4.17 8.22
C LEU A 342 -33.71 -4.94 8.06
N TRP A 343 -33.84 -5.65 6.95
CA TRP A 343 -35.06 -6.38 6.59
C TRP A 343 -35.04 -7.81 7.13
N PHE A 344 -33.89 -8.50 7.02
CA PHE A 344 -33.74 -9.87 7.48
C PHE A 344 -32.30 -10.21 7.85
N ASP A 345 -32.14 -10.98 8.93
CA ASP A 345 -30.87 -11.58 9.36
C ASP A 345 -31.17 -13.03 9.72
N SER A 346 -30.76 -13.96 8.86
CA SER A 346 -30.97 -15.40 9.09
C SER A 346 -29.95 -16.00 10.05
N GLY A 347 -28.88 -15.26 10.41
CA GLY A 347 -27.73 -15.86 11.09
C GLY A 347 -26.89 -16.76 10.18
N GLU A 348 -27.12 -16.80 8.87
CA GLU A 348 -26.43 -17.65 7.88
C GLU A 348 -25.76 -16.81 6.78
N VAL A 349 -24.94 -17.45 5.95
CA VAL A 349 -24.41 -16.83 4.73
C VAL A 349 -25.42 -17.00 3.62
N VAL A 350 -26.14 -15.94 3.26
CA VAL A 350 -27.09 -15.91 2.15
C VAL A 350 -26.36 -15.62 0.85
N TYR A 351 -26.56 -16.48 -0.14
CA TYR A 351 -26.04 -16.25 -1.48
C TYR A 351 -27.06 -15.50 -2.31
N GLN A 352 -28.27 -16.02 -2.48
CA GLN A 352 -29.24 -15.45 -3.42
C GLN A 352 -30.69 -15.67 -2.97
N LEU A 353 -31.58 -14.76 -3.38
CA LEU A 353 -33.02 -14.84 -3.14
C LEU A 353 -33.78 -15.21 -4.41
N ALA A 354 -34.93 -15.86 -4.25
CA ALA A 354 -35.90 -16.05 -5.32
C ALA A 354 -37.33 -15.82 -4.79
N PHE A 355 -38.13 -15.06 -5.51
CA PHE A 355 -39.56 -14.91 -5.23
C PHE A 355 -40.34 -16.00 -5.97
N HIS A 356 -41.38 -16.52 -5.33
CA HIS A 356 -42.28 -17.45 -6.02
C HIS A 356 -42.95 -16.76 -7.22
N PRO A 357 -43.20 -17.45 -8.35
CA PRO A 357 -43.91 -16.86 -9.50
C PRO A 357 -45.30 -16.32 -9.14
N LYS A 358 -45.91 -16.88 -8.09
CA LYS A 358 -47.18 -16.44 -7.48
C LYS A 358 -47.00 -15.63 -6.19
N PHE A 359 -45.89 -14.89 -6.05
CA PHE A 359 -45.57 -14.13 -4.84
C PHE A 359 -46.71 -13.21 -4.40
N ALA A 360 -47.40 -12.55 -5.34
CA ALA A 360 -48.54 -11.68 -5.02
C ALA A 360 -49.70 -12.42 -4.33
N GLU A 361 -49.83 -13.73 -4.56
CA GLU A 361 -50.87 -14.59 -3.97
C GLU A 361 -50.41 -15.25 -2.68
N ASN A 362 -49.19 -15.81 -2.65
CA ASN A 362 -48.73 -16.67 -1.55
C ASN A 362 -47.70 -16.03 -0.61
N GLY A 363 -47.08 -14.91 -1.00
CA GLY A 363 -46.03 -14.24 -0.24
C GLY A 363 -44.75 -15.06 -0.05
N TYR A 364 -44.51 -16.09 -0.86
CA TYR A 364 -43.36 -16.98 -0.67
C TYR A 364 -42.06 -16.38 -1.23
N VAL A 365 -41.05 -16.30 -0.38
CA VAL A 365 -39.67 -15.96 -0.72
C VAL A 365 -38.75 -17.12 -0.32
N PHE A 366 -37.81 -17.44 -1.19
CA PHE A 366 -36.85 -18.52 -1.02
C PHE A 366 -35.46 -17.91 -0.83
N VAL A 367 -34.75 -18.40 0.18
CA VAL A 367 -33.41 -17.98 0.56
C VAL A 367 -32.47 -19.15 0.30
N GLY A 368 -31.51 -18.95 -0.60
CA GLY A 368 -30.38 -19.85 -0.78
C GLY A 368 -29.23 -19.44 0.15
N SER A 369 -28.86 -20.31 1.07
CA SER A 369 -27.87 -20.02 2.11
C SER A 369 -26.91 -21.18 2.36
N ASN A 370 -25.86 -20.93 3.13
CA ASN A 370 -25.03 -21.96 3.74
C ASN A 370 -24.91 -21.66 5.25
N GLY A 371 -25.19 -22.67 6.08
CA GLY A 371 -25.26 -22.50 7.53
C GLY A 371 -23.93 -22.08 8.17
N ASN A 372 -24.00 -21.38 9.30
CA ASN A 372 -22.82 -21.11 10.12
C ASN A 372 -22.40 -22.37 10.90
N THR A 373 -21.09 -22.67 10.95
CA THR A 373 -20.55 -23.42 12.09
C THR A 373 -20.60 -22.51 13.32
N PRO A 374 -20.90 -23.00 14.53
CA PRO A 374 -20.65 -22.23 15.74
C PRO A 374 -19.20 -21.74 15.73
N THR A 375 -19.00 -20.44 15.93
CA THR A 375 -17.67 -19.82 16.03
C THR A 375 -16.77 -20.59 17.00
N PRO A 376 -15.51 -20.92 16.66
CA PRO A 376 -14.48 -21.14 17.66
C PRO A 376 -14.06 -19.77 18.22
N MET A 377 -14.95 -19.12 18.96
CA MET A 377 -14.61 -17.97 19.85
C MET A 377 -15.26 -18.08 21.23
N THR A 378 -15.87 -19.22 21.54
CA THR A 378 -16.03 -19.67 22.92
C THR A 378 -15.45 -21.07 22.99
N THR A 379 -14.72 -21.33 24.06
CA THR A 379 -14.14 -22.61 24.41
C THR A 379 -15.21 -23.70 24.39
N THR A 380 -15.42 -24.37 23.26
CA THR A 380 -16.05 -25.69 23.29
C THR A 380 -15.09 -26.62 24.03
N PRO A 381 -15.54 -27.34 25.06
CA PRO A 381 -14.73 -28.36 25.72
C PRO A 381 -14.09 -29.28 24.67
N LYS A 382 -12.79 -29.56 24.82
CA LYS A 382 -12.03 -30.45 23.95
C LYS A 382 -12.82 -31.76 23.76
N GLY A 383 -13.29 -32.04 22.54
CA GLY A 383 -13.85 -33.35 22.18
C GLY A 383 -15.13 -33.37 21.35
N GLN A 384 -15.87 -32.27 21.18
CA GLN A 384 -17.03 -32.25 20.28
C GLN A 384 -16.64 -31.86 18.84
N LYS A 385 -16.92 -32.75 17.87
CA LYS A 385 -16.82 -32.43 16.44
C LYS A 385 -17.84 -31.36 16.09
N ALA A 386 -17.40 -30.24 15.51
CA ALA A 386 -18.30 -29.26 14.91
C ALA A 386 -19.19 -29.94 13.86
N GLY A 387 -20.49 -29.59 13.80
CA GLY A 387 -21.39 -30.08 12.76
C GLY A 387 -20.91 -29.64 11.36
N LYS A 388 -21.15 -30.46 10.33
CA LYS A 388 -20.82 -30.09 8.93
C LYS A 388 -21.79 -29.02 8.42
N LYS A 389 -21.27 -28.01 7.71
CA LYS A 389 -22.10 -26.99 7.04
C LYS A 389 -22.99 -27.60 5.97
N LYS A 390 -24.08 -26.90 5.66
CA LYS A 390 -25.08 -27.33 4.68
C LYS A 390 -25.48 -26.15 3.81
N THR A 391 -25.45 -26.34 2.50
CA THR A 391 -26.19 -25.52 1.54
C THR A 391 -27.68 -25.80 1.72
N ARG A 392 -28.47 -24.74 1.84
CA ARG A 392 -29.89 -24.78 2.20
C ARG A 392 -30.69 -23.97 1.21
N LEU A 393 -31.86 -24.49 0.87
CA LEU A 393 -32.95 -23.71 0.30
C LEU A 393 -34.07 -23.64 1.32
N THR A 394 -34.36 -22.44 1.80
CA THR A 394 -35.35 -22.21 2.85
C THR A 394 -36.43 -21.28 2.34
N ARG A 395 -37.69 -21.66 2.54
CA ARG A 395 -38.85 -20.84 2.21
C ARG A 395 -39.30 -20.07 3.45
N TYR A 396 -39.62 -18.80 3.28
CA TYR A 396 -40.34 -17.97 4.24
C TYR A 396 -41.58 -17.36 3.58
N THR A 397 -42.51 -16.93 4.40
CA THR A 397 -43.66 -16.11 4.02
C THR A 397 -43.36 -14.66 4.35
N MET A 398 -43.74 -13.77 3.44
CA MET A 398 -43.57 -12.34 3.50
C MET A 398 -44.91 -11.66 3.17
N GLN A 399 -45.16 -10.50 3.78
CA GLN A 399 -46.32 -9.68 3.43
C GLN A 399 -46.25 -9.25 1.96
N THR A 400 -47.34 -9.43 1.22
CA THR A 400 -47.45 -9.07 -0.21
C THR A 400 -47.81 -7.60 -0.45
N LYS A 401 -48.01 -6.83 0.62
CA LYS A 401 -48.25 -5.40 0.61
C LYS A 401 -47.28 -4.72 1.58
N ALA A 402 -47.09 -3.41 1.41
CA ALA A 402 -46.32 -2.61 2.35
C ALA A 402 -46.81 -2.85 3.80
N PRO A 403 -45.90 -3.01 4.78
CA PRO A 403 -44.46 -2.78 4.70
C PRO A 403 -43.65 -4.04 4.35
N PHE A 404 -44.15 -5.02 3.59
CA PHE A 404 -43.34 -6.11 3.01
C PHE A 404 -42.46 -6.87 4.03
N LYS A 405 -42.96 -7.05 5.26
CA LYS A 405 -42.22 -7.73 6.33
C LYS A 405 -42.16 -9.23 6.08
N ILE A 406 -40.97 -9.80 6.21
CA ILE A 406 -40.78 -11.26 6.29
C ILE A 406 -41.23 -11.77 7.66
N ASN A 407 -41.77 -12.98 7.70
CA ASN A 407 -42.09 -13.69 8.95
C ASN A 407 -41.02 -14.78 9.19
N PRO A 408 -40.01 -14.55 10.05
CA PRO A 408 -38.99 -15.55 10.34
C PRO A 408 -39.55 -16.87 10.89
N ALA A 409 -40.66 -16.83 11.63
CA ALA A 409 -41.30 -18.01 12.21
C ALA A 409 -41.98 -18.92 11.16
N SER A 410 -42.12 -18.46 9.91
CA SER A 410 -42.66 -19.25 8.80
C SER A 410 -41.61 -20.11 8.09
N GLU A 411 -40.40 -20.19 8.66
CA GLU A 411 -39.28 -20.96 8.13
C GLU A 411 -39.69 -22.39 7.73
N LYS A 412 -39.42 -22.73 6.47
CA LYS A 412 -39.57 -24.09 5.97
C LYS A 412 -38.37 -24.47 5.12
N VAL A 413 -37.51 -25.34 5.65
CA VAL A 413 -36.38 -25.91 4.90
C VAL A 413 -36.91 -26.85 3.82
N ILE A 414 -36.61 -26.54 2.57
CA ILE A 414 -37.05 -27.31 1.39
C ILE A 414 -36.07 -28.45 1.12
N ILE A 415 -34.79 -28.13 1.02
CA ILE A 415 -33.71 -29.10 0.77
C ILE A 415 -32.42 -28.63 1.44
N GLU A 416 -31.64 -29.59 1.94
CA GLU A 416 -30.29 -29.36 2.45
C GLU A 416 -29.29 -30.30 1.78
N VAL A 417 -28.09 -29.78 1.50
CA VAL A 417 -26.97 -30.55 0.96
C VAL A 417 -25.73 -30.22 1.80
N VAL A 418 -25.05 -31.24 2.34
CA VAL A 418 -23.83 -31.04 3.12
C VAL A 418 -22.74 -30.48 2.21
N SER A 419 -22.21 -29.30 2.54
CA SER A 419 -21.30 -28.50 1.70
C SER A 419 -20.51 -27.53 2.57
N ASP A 420 -19.17 -27.53 2.47
CA ASP A 420 -18.27 -26.70 3.27
C ASP A 420 -17.28 -25.91 2.39
N GLY A 421 -17.80 -25.39 1.28
CA GLY A 421 -17.04 -24.73 0.22
C GLY A 421 -17.77 -24.89 -1.10
N HIS A 422 -17.50 -24.01 -2.08
CA HIS A 422 -18.19 -23.98 -3.38
C HIS A 422 -19.69 -24.25 -3.28
N ASN A 423 -20.37 -23.46 -2.46
CA ASN A 423 -21.67 -23.88 -1.95
C ASN A 423 -22.80 -23.84 -2.99
N GLY A 424 -22.63 -23.05 -4.06
CA GLY A 424 -23.72 -22.70 -4.96
C GLY A 424 -24.78 -21.90 -4.20
N ALA A 425 -25.94 -22.52 -4.00
CA ALA A 425 -27.09 -21.94 -3.30
C ALA A 425 -27.73 -20.75 -4.04
N ALA A 426 -27.76 -20.80 -5.37
CA ALA A 426 -28.42 -19.79 -6.20
C ALA A 426 -29.77 -20.31 -6.72
N PRO A 427 -30.89 -20.07 -5.99
CA PRO A 427 -32.21 -20.47 -6.43
C PRO A 427 -32.78 -19.53 -7.50
N VAL A 428 -33.51 -20.10 -8.46
CA VAL A 428 -34.32 -19.39 -9.45
C VAL A 428 -35.53 -20.24 -9.84
N PHE A 429 -36.62 -19.59 -10.26
CA PHE A 429 -37.79 -20.28 -10.82
C PHE A 429 -37.74 -20.27 -12.34
N GLY A 430 -37.90 -21.44 -12.94
CA GLY A 430 -38.09 -21.55 -14.39
C GLY A 430 -39.51 -21.16 -14.81
N PRO A 431 -39.73 -20.90 -16.10
CA PRO A 431 -41.08 -20.60 -16.62
C PRO A 431 -42.05 -21.78 -16.51
N ASP A 432 -41.52 -22.98 -16.26
CA ASP A 432 -42.28 -24.21 -15.98
C ASP A 432 -42.81 -24.28 -14.54
N GLY A 433 -42.55 -23.26 -13.72
CA GLY A 433 -42.96 -23.20 -12.31
C GLY A 433 -42.06 -24.02 -11.37
N MET A 434 -40.99 -24.63 -11.87
CA MET A 434 -40.09 -25.45 -11.06
C MET A 434 -38.99 -24.60 -10.43
N MET A 435 -38.53 -25.04 -9.26
CA MET A 435 -37.37 -24.45 -8.58
C MET A 435 -36.09 -25.09 -9.11
N TYR A 436 -35.17 -24.26 -9.58
CA TYR A 436 -33.82 -24.63 -9.94
C TYR A 436 -32.85 -24.15 -8.87
N LEU A 437 -31.95 -25.04 -8.42
CA LEU A 437 -30.98 -24.74 -7.37
C LEU A 437 -29.60 -25.21 -7.77
N THR A 438 -28.62 -24.30 -7.72
CA THR A 438 -27.22 -24.67 -7.94
C THR A 438 -26.59 -25.23 -6.67
N THR A 439 -25.72 -26.22 -6.84
CA THR A 439 -24.84 -26.78 -5.81
C THR A 439 -23.45 -26.96 -6.42
N GLY A 440 -22.41 -26.48 -5.75
CA GLY A 440 -21.04 -26.79 -6.18
C GLY A 440 -20.52 -28.06 -5.54
N ASP A 441 -19.23 -28.32 -5.70
CA ASP A 441 -18.60 -29.58 -5.29
C ASP A 441 -18.41 -29.74 -3.76
N GLY A 442 -18.75 -28.73 -2.97
CA GLY A 442 -18.72 -28.82 -1.51
C GLY A 442 -17.35 -28.63 -0.88
N THR A 443 -16.31 -28.41 -1.69
CA THR A 443 -14.91 -28.24 -1.28
C THR A 443 -14.47 -26.78 -1.41
N SER A 444 -13.30 -26.43 -0.87
CA SER A 444 -12.78 -25.04 -0.89
C SER A 444 -11.79 -24.75 -2.02
N ASP A 445 -11.43 -25.74 -2.84
CA ASP A 445 -10.42 -25.59 -3.89
C ASP A 445 -10.64 -26.55 -5.08
N SER A 446 -10.08 -27.75 -5.04
CA SER A 446 -10.35 -28.79 -6.04
C SER A 446 -11.37 -29.80 -5.54
N ASP A 447 -12.01 -30.51 -6.46
CA ASP A 447 -12.93 -31.61 -6.15
C ASP A 447 -12.17 -32.81 -5.55
N THR A 448 -11.79 -32.72 -4.27
CA THR A 448 -11.10 -33.78 -3.51
C THR A 448 -12.02 -34.94 -3.19
N ASP A 449 -13.31 -34.67 -3.13
CA ASP A 449 -14.35 -35.65 -2.79
C ASP A 449 -14.85 -36.41 -4.03
N LEU A 450 -14.34 -36.05 -5.22
CA LEU A 450 -14.64 -36.67 -6.52
C LEU A 450 -16.13 -36.66 -6.88
N VAL A 451 -16.84 -35.60 -6.49
CA VAL A 451 -18.30 -35.49 -6.63
C VAL A 451 -18.75 -34.84 -7.93
N GLY A 452 -17.85 -34.23 -8.69
CA GLY A 452 -18.17 -33.50 -9.92
C GLY A 452 -19.00 -34.32 -10.91
N GLN A 453 -18.60 -35.57 -11.11
CA GLN A 453 -19.22 -36.53 -12.03
C GLN A 453 -20.02 -37.63 -11.31
N ASP A 454 -20.10 -37.60 -9.97
CA ASP A 454 -20.88 -38.57 -9.20
C ASP A 454 -22.37 -38.23 -9.28
N MET A 455 -23.16 -39.15 -9.82
CA MET A 455 -24.62 -39.00 -9.98
C MET A 455 -25.39 -39.36 -8.71
N SER A 456 -24.76 -39.99 -7.70
CA SER A 456 -25.41 -40.42 -6.46
C SER A 456 -25.54 -39.31 -5.39
N THR A 457 -24.86 -38.17 -5.62
CA THR A 457 -24.86 -36.99 -4.76
C THR A 457 -25.61 -35.81 -5.39
N LEU A 458 -25.98 -34.85 -4.54
CA LEU A 458 -26.57 -33.57 -4.97
C LEU A 458 -25.52 -32.46 -5.15
N LEU A 459 -24.25 -32.71 -4.86
CA LEU A 459 -23.16 -31.74 -5.06
C LEU A 459 -22.74 -31.67 -6.53
N ALA A 460 -22.23 -30.51 -6.96
CA ALA A 460 -21.77 -30.24 -8.32
C ALA A 460 -22.87 -30.32 -9.39
N LYS A 461 -24.10 -29.88 -9.07
CA LYS A 461 -25.30 -30.03 -9.90
C LYS A 461 -26.06 -28.72 -10.09
N VAL A 462 -26.90 -28.70 -11.11
CA VAL A 462 -28.13 -27.91 -11.11
C VAL A 462 -29.26 -28.88 -10.79
N LEU A 463 -30.02 -28.60 -9.75
CA LEU A 463 -31.17 -29.39 -9.32
C LEU A 463 -32.45 -28.77 -9.88
N ARG A 464 -33.48 -29.58 -10.17
CA ARG A 464 -34.83 -29.13 -10.52
C ARG A 464 -35.87 -29.89 -9.71
N ILE A 465 -36.66 -29.16 -8.90
CA ILE A 465 -37.64 -29.71 -7.96
C ILE A 465 -38.97 -28.95 -8.01
N ASP A 466 -40.06 -29.64 -7.67
CA ASP A 466 -41.39 -29.04 -7.52
C ASP A 466 -41.65 -28.71 -6.05
N VAL A 467 -41.71 -27.42 -5.72
CA VAL A 467 -41.92 -26.91 -4.35
C VAL A 467 -43.40 -26.67 -4.02
N ASP A 468 -44.28 -26.68 -5.03
CA ASP A 468 -45.72 -26.48 -4.88
C ASP A 468 -46.45 -27.77 -4.53
N ARG A 469 -45.89 -28.92 -4.93
CA ARG A 469 -46.46 -30.25 -4.70
C ARG A 469 -45.51 -31.13 -3.88
N PRO A 470 -45.27 -30.83 -2.59
CA PRO A 470 -44.35 -31.61 -1.76
C PRO A 470 -44.82 -33.06 -1.58
N ALA A 471 -43.89 -34.01 -1.58
CA ALA A 471 -44.16 -35.42 -1.35
C ALA A 471 -43.37 -35.93 -0.13
N ALA A 472 -44.08 -36.28 0.95
CA ALA A 472 -43.47 -36.71 2.21
C ALA A 472 -42.51 -37.91 2.02
N PRO A 473 -41.37 -37.96 2.73
CA PRO A 473 -40.93 -37.03 3.79
C PRO A 473 -40.26 -35.74 3.28
N LYS A 474 -40.15 -35.54 1.96
CA LYS A 474 -39.51 -34.35 1.39
C LYS A 474 -40.49 -33.17 1.35
N ASN A 475 -39.96 -31.96 1.50
CA ASN A 475 -40.72 -30.71 1.35
C ASN A 475 -40.82 -30.24 -0.11
N TYR A 476 -40.60 -31.15 -1.06
CA TYR A 476 -40.69 -30.97 -2.51
C TYR A 476 -41.03 -32.32 -3.16
N SER A 477 -41.41 -32.33 -4.43
CA SER A 477 -41.46 -33.55 -5.26
C SER A 477 -40.53 -33.46 -6.47
N ILE A 478 -40.35 -34.60 -7.14
CA ILE A 478 -39.51 -34.71 -8.33
C ILE A 478 -40.41 -34.57 -9.56
N PRO A 479 -40.12 -33.62 -10.47
CA PRO A 479 -40.78 -33.56 -11.77
C PRO A 479 -40.55 -34.86 -12.57
N LYS A 480 -41.63 -35.43 -13.11
CA LYS A 480 -41.60 -36.71 -13.85
C LYS A 480 -40.76 -36.67 -15.13
N ASP A 481 -40.45 -35.47 -15.61
CA ASP A 481 -39.67 -35.24 -16.82
C ASP A 481 -38.20 -34.89 -16.54
N ASN A 482 -37.72 -35.00 -15.30
CA ASN A 482 -36.29 -34.82 -15.01
C ASN A 482 -35.43 -35.85 -15.78
N PRO A 483 -34.24 -35.46 -16.27
CA PRO A 483 -33.47 -36.25 -17.25
C PRO A 483 -32.94 -37.59 -16.73
N PHE A 484 -32.73 -37.72 -15.42
CA PHE A 484 -32.01 -38.86 -14.84
C PHE A 484 -32.86 -39.77 -13.95
N ILE A 485 -34.19 -39.64 -13.99
CA ILE A 485 -35.10 -40.44 -13.13
C ILE A 485 -34.97 -41.95 -13.34
N ASN A 486 -34.61 -42.37 -14.55
CA ASN A 486 -34.47 -43.79 -14.92
C ASN A 486 -33.01 -44.26 -14.91
N LEU A 487 -32.06 -43.38 -14.58
CA LEU A 487 -30.65 -43.74 -14.49
C LEU A 487 -30.38 -44.36 -13.12
N LYS A 488 -30.09 -45.66 -13.09
CA LYS A 488 -29.88 -46.41 -11.84
C LYS A 488 -28.77 -45.77 -11.00
N GLY A 489 -29.08 -45.47 -9.74
CA GLY A 489 -28.15 -44.86 -8.77
C GLY A 489 -27.99 -43.35 -8.91
N ALA A 490 -28.62 -42.71 -9.90
CA ALA A 490 -28.64 -41.27 -10.01
C ALA A 490 -29.69 -40.64 -9.08
N ARG A 491 -29.38 -39.45 -8.58
CA ARG A 491 -30.33 -38.63 -7.83
C ARG A 491 -31.36 -38.04 -8.80
N PRO A 492 -32.67 -38.29 -8.59
CA PRO A 492 -33.71 -37.85 -9.53
C PRO A 492 -33.92 -36.33 -9.53
N GLU A 493 -33.36 -35.61 -8.55
CA GLU A 493 -33.33 -34.14 -8.50
C GLU A 493 -32.44 -33.50 -9.58
N ILE A 494 -31.49 -34.25 -10.16
CA ILE A 494 -30.46 -33.71 -11.05
C ILE A 494 -31.06 -33.24 -12.38
N TRP A 495 -30.80 -31.99 -12.74
CA TRP A 495 -31.09 -31.40 -14.05
C TRP A 495 -29.85 -31.33 -14.95
N ALA A 496 -28.71 -30.91 -14.39
CA ALA A 496 -27.40 -30.89 -15.04
C ALA A 496 -26.29 -31.27 -14.05
N VAL A 497 -25.17 -31.76 -14.55
CA VAL A 497 -24.03 -32.30 -13.78
C VAL A 497 -22.69 -31.68 -14.21
N GLY A 498 -21.68 -31.80 -13.36
CA GLY A 498 -20.31 -31.40 -13.68
C GLY A 498 -20.03 -29.93 -13.38
N LEU A 499 -20.55 -29.40 -12.27
CA LEU A 499 -20.27 -28.02 -11.84
C LEU A 499 -19.23 -27.96 -10.70
N ARG A 500 -18.36 -26.93 -10.70
CA ARG A 500 -17.40 -26.65 -9.62
C ARG A 500 -18.00 -25.73 -8.56
N ASN A 501 -18.11 -24.45 -8.90
CA ASN A 501 -18.54 -23.38 -7.99
C ASN A 501 -19.53 -22.43 -8.70
N PRO A 502 -20.80 -22.86 -8.84
CA PRO A 502 -21.82 -22.12 -9.58
C PRO A 502 -22.36 -20.95 -8.74
N TRP A 503 -21.73 -19.79 -8.86
CA TRP A 503 -21.88 -18.65 -7.95
C TRP A 503 -23.24 -17.94 -8.06
N ARG A 504 -23.65 -17.56 -9.28
CA ARG A 504 -24.97 -16.94 -9.55
C ARG A 504 -25.73 -17.72 -10.59
N SER A 505 -27.05 -17.70 -10.45
CA SER A 505 -27.98 -18.18 -11.47
C SER A 505 -29.02 -17.11 -11.78
N CYS A 506 -29.47 -17.04 -13.03
CA CYS A 506 -30.60 -16.22 -13.43
C CYS A 506 -31.47 -16.94 -14.45
N VAL A 507 -32.73 -16.53 -14.55
CA VAL A 507 -33.65 -17.00 -15.59
C VAL A 507 -34.00 -15.81 -16.47
N ASP A 508 -33.94 -16.02 -17.77
CA ASP A 508 -34.55 -15.13 -18.75
C ASP A 508 -36.05 -15.37 -18.79
N GLU A 509 -36.83 -14.45 -18.21
CA GLU A 509 -38.29 -14.57 -18.16
C GLU A 509 -38.96 -14.60 -19.54
N LYS A 510 -38.30 -14.09 -20.59
CA LYS A 510 -38.86 -14.06 -21.96
C LYS A 510 -38.58 -15.34 -22.74
N THR A 511 -37.40 -15.93 -22.57
CA THR A 511 -36.99 -17.11 -23.35
C THR A 511 -37.06 -18.41 -22.54
N GLY A 512 -37.10 -18.33 -21.21
CA GLY A 512 -36.98 -19.48 -20.31
C GLY A 512 -35.56 -19.99 -20.13
N HIS A 513 -34.57 -19.32 -20.71
CA HIS A 513 -33.17 -19.69 -20.61
C HIS A 513 -32.65 -19.55 -19.17
N ILE A 514 -31.95 -20.57 -18.69
CA ILE A 514 -31.33 -20.58 -17.35
C ILE A 514 -29.83 -20.37 -17.51
N TRP A 515 -29.31 -19.28 -16.97
CA TRP A 515 -27.90 -18.97 -17.00
C TRP A 515 -27.24 -19.23 -15.65
N VAL A 516 -26.03 -19.78 -15.67
CA VAL A 516 -25.22 -20.03 -14.47
C VAL A 516 -23.81 -19.52 -14.71
N GLY A 517 -23.34 -18.62 -13.84
CA GLY A 517 -21.93 -18.24 -13.76
C GLY A 517 -21.15 -19.25 -12.94
N GLN A 518 -20.02 -19.69 -13.46
CA GLN A 518 -19.18 -20.72 -12.87
C GLN A 518 -17.75 -20.21 -12.68
N ASN A 519 -17.26 -20.35 -11.44
CA ASN A 519 -15.88 -20.05 -11.12
C ASN A 519 -14.96 -21.26 -11.42
N GLY A 520 -13.92 -20.98 -12.20
CA GLY A 520 -12.87 -21.92 -12.62
C GLY A 520 -11.92 -22.37 -11.52
N GLN A 521 -11.04 -23.32 -11.80
CA GLN A 521 -10.01 -23.77 -10.85
C GLN A 521 -8.64 -23.18 -11.18
N ASP A 522 -8.05 -23.57 -12.31
CA ASP A 522 -6.66 -23.27 -12.65
C ASP A 522 -6.55 -22.23 -13.75
N MET A 523 -7.30 -22.39 -14.85
CA MET A 523 -7.04 -21.63 -16.09
C MET A 523 -8.28 -21.08 -16.79
N TRP A 524 -9.49 -21.52 -16.46
CA TRP A 524 -10.68 -21.17 -17.24
C TRP A 524 -11.88 -20.83 -16.38
N GLU A 525 -12.48 -19.67 -16.65
CA GLU A 525 -13.79 -19.24 -16.13
C GLU A 525 -14.90 -19.57 -17.14
N GLN A 526 -16.13 -19.84 -16.70
CA GLN A 526 -17.23 -20.22 -17.62
C GLN A 526 -18.57 -19.57 -17.29
N ALA A 527 -19.38 -19.33 -18.31
CA ALA A 527 -20.83 -19.19 -18.12
C ALA A 527 -21.58 -20.22 -18.97
N PHE A 528 -22.62 -20.79 -18.38
CA PHE A 528 -23.43 -21.86 -18.96
C PHE A 528 -24.86 -21.38 -19.19
N LEU A 529 -25.37 -21.61 -20.40
CA LEU A 529 -26.79 -21.73 -20.67
C LEU A 529 -27.20 -23.17 -20.37
N VAL A 530 -27.84 -23.39 -19.22
CA VAL A 530 -28.12 -24.71 -18.68
C VAL A 530 -29.32 -25.37 -19.36
N LYS A 531 -29.12 -26.57 -19.90
CA LYS A 531 -30.15 -27.38 -20.53
C LYS A 531 -30.35 -28.71 -19.82
N LYS A 532 -31.48 -29.34 -20.15
CA LYS A 532 -31.88 -30.65 -19.66
C LYS A 532 -30.80 -31.70 -19.96
N GLY A 533 -30.20 -32.25 -18.92
CA GLY A 533 -29.26 -33.38 -19.02
C GLY A 533 -27.82 -32.98 -19.35
N ASP A 534 -27.47 -31.69 -19.33
CA ASP A 534 -26.10 -31.25 -19.60
C ASP A 534 -25.07 -31.83 -18.63
N ASN A 535 -23.88 -32.15 -19.14
CA ASN A 535 -22.71 -32.55 -18.35
C ASN A 535 -21.51 -31.65 -18.67
N TYR A 536 -21.16 -30.73 -17.78
CA TYR A 536 -20.03 -29.80 -18.00
C TYR A 536 -18.66 -30.36 -17.63
N GLY A 537 -18.60 -31.66 -17.29
CA GLY A 537 -17.34 -32.40 -17.20
C GLY A 537 -16.50 -32.16 -15.96
N TRP A 538 -16.82 -31.20 -15.08
CA TRP A 538 -16.08 -31.05 -13.82
C TRP A 538 -16.16 -32.37 -13.03
N SER A 539 -15.07 -32.94 -12.52
CA SER A 539 -13.69 -32.45 -12.51
C SER A 539 -12.75 -33.25 -13.43
N VAL A 540 -13.30 -33.90 -14.46
CA VAL A 540 -12.52 -34.52 -15.55
C VAL A 540 -12.06 -33.44 -16.54
N MET A 541 -12.92 -32.46 -16.78
CA MET A 541 -12.70 -31.28 -17.62
C MET A 541 -12.82 -29.99 -16.80
N GLU A 542 -12.11 -28.95 -17.22
CA GLU A 542 -12.27 -27.57 -16.78
C GLU A 542 -12.65 -26.73 -18.00
N GLY A 543 -13.92 -26.33 -18.10
CA GLY A 543 -14.46 -25.79 -19.34
C GLY A 543 -14.37 -26.79 -20.50
N SER A 544 -13.88 -26.37 -21.65
CA SER A 544 -13.62 -27.24 -22.80
C SER A 544 -12.30 -28.03 -22.70
N HIS A 545 -11.56 -27.91 -21.60
CA HIS A 545 -10.16 -28.35 -21.53
C HIS A 545 -9.94 -29.55 -20.59
N PRO A 546 -9.04 -30.49 -20.93
CA PRO A 546 -8.68 -31.59 -20.05
C PRO A 546 -8.17 -31.12 -18.67
N PHE A 547 -8.64 -31.77 -17.60
CA PHE A 547 -8.22 -31.47 -16.23
C PHE A 547 -7.67 -32.70 -15.51
N TYR A 548 -8.52 -33.61 -15.04
CA TYR A 548 -8.13 -34.91 -14.47
C TYR A 548 -8.73 -36.06 -15.27
N LEU A 549 -8.15 -36.36 -16.43
CA LEU A 549 -8.64 -37.39 -17.36
C LEU A 549 -8.71 -38.81 -16.79
N THR A 550 -8.04 -39.08 -15.67
CA THR A 550 -8.10 -40.37 -14.98
C THR A 550 -9.33 -40.53 -14.08
N ARG A 551 -10.08 -39.45 -13.81
CA ARG A 551 -11.33 -39.52 -13.03
C ARG A 551 -12.46 -40.10 -13.87
N LYS A 552 -13.42 -40.74 -13.20
CA LYS A 552 -14.57 -41.36 -13.86
C LYS A 552 -15.57 -40.30 -14.32
N LEU A 553 -15.91 -40.30 -15.61
CA LEU A 553 -17.00 -39.49 -16.16
C LEU A 553 -18.38 -40.08 -15.82
N ALA A 554 -19.38 -39.21 -15.68
CA ALA A 554 -20.78 -39.62 -15.64
C ALA A 554 -21.15 -40.30 -16.99
N PRO A 555 -22.10 -41.24 -17.01
CA PRO A 555 -22.54 -41.91 -18.23
C PRO A 555 -23.45 -41.01 -19.09
N VAL A 556 -23.03 -39.77 -19.32
CA VAL A 556 -23.77 -38.70 -20.00
C VAL A 556 -22.78 -37.92 -20.87
N PRO A 557 -23.09 -37.63 -22.15
CA PRO A 557 -22.20 -36.89 -23.05
C PRO A 557 -21.79 -35.53 -22.49
N LEU A 558 -20.53 -35.13 -22.74
CA LEU A 558 -20.02 -33.82 -22.34
C LEU A 558 -20.67 -32.68 -23.15
N THR A 559 -21.03 -31.61 -22.45
CA THR A 559 -21.50 -30.34 -23.00
C THR A 559 -20.44 -29.27 -22.80
N LYS A 560 -20.13 -28.51 -23.86
CA LYS A 560 -19.17 -27.39 -23.78
C LYS A 560 -19.79 -26.18 -23.05
N PRO A 561 -18.96 -25.32 -22.44
CA PRO A 561 -19.41 -24.02 -21.96
C PRO A 561 -20.07 -23.19 -23.06
N THR A 562 -21.03 -22.35 -22.69
CA THR A 562 -21.61 -21.39 -23.64
C THR A 562 -20.60 -20.29 -23.96
N VAL A 563 -19.88 -19.83 -22.94
CA VAL A 563 -18.70 -18.97 -23.04
C VAL A 563 -17.67 -19.42 -22.02
N GLU A 564 -16.39 -19.30 -22.38
CA GLU A 564 -15.27 -19.54 -21.48
C GLU A 564 -14.20 -18.47 -21.67
N HIS A 565 -13.55 -18.09 -20.56
CA HIS A 565 -12.50 -17.07 -20.54
C HIS A 565 -11.25 -17.66 -19.92
N HIS A 566 -10.11 -17.48 -20.60
CA HIS A 566 -8.84 -17.87 -20.02
C HIS A 566 -8.49 -16.97 -18.83
N HIS A 567 -7.69 -17.49 -17.92
CA HIS A 567 -7.22 -16.76 -16.75
C HIS A 567 -6.35 -15.53 -17.08
N SER A 568 -5.92 -15.36 -18.33
CA SER A 568 -5.31 -14.13 -18.82
C SER A 568 -6.33 -13.03 -19.17
N GLU A 569 -7.62 -13.29 -19.04
CA GLU A 569 -8.74 -12.39 -19.34
C GLU A 569 -9.67 -12.19 -18.12
N ALA A 570 -10.11 -13.28 -17.47
CA ALA A 570 -10.96 -13.33 -16.27
C ALA A 570 -10.33 -14.21 -15.17
N ARG A 571 -10.80 -14.25 -13.93
CA ARG A 571 -10.16 -15.02 -12.82
C ARG A 571 -11.11 -15.49 -11.71
N SER A 572 -12.33 -14.96 -11.67
CA SER A 572 -13.35 -15.29 -10.70
C SER A 572 -14.69 -14.80 -11.24
N LEU A 573 -15.24 -15.52 -12.23
CA LEU A 573 -16.47 -15.13 -12.89
C LEU A 573 -17.64 -15.33 -11.94
N THR A 574 -18.46 -14.29 -11.79
CA THR A 574 -19.57 -14.31 -10.84
C THR A 574 -20.90 -14.68 -11.48
N GLY A 575 -21.04 -14.51 -12.80
CA GLY A 575 -22.34 -14.55 -13.48
C GLY A 575 -23.04 -13.18 -13.38
N GLY A 576 -24.31 -13.12 -13.80
CA GLY A 576 -25.12 -11.91 -13.72
C GLY A 576 -26.58 -12.11 -14.12
N GLY A 577 -27.14 -11.23 -14.95
CA GLY A 577 -28.57 -11.17 -15.27
C GLY A 577 -28.85 -10.79 -16.72
N VAL A 578 -30.07 -11.04 -17.20
CA VAL A 578 -30.46 -10.73 -18.59
C VAL A 578 -31.05 -9.32 -18.68
N TYR A 579 -30.53 -8.51 -19.61
CA TYR A 579 -30.94 -7.12 -19.77
C TYR A 579 -32.23 -7.00 -20.59
N TYR A 580 -33.23 -6.34 -20.00
CA TYR A 580 -34.47 -5.92 -20.67
C TYR A 580 -34.85 -4.46 -20.37
N GLY A 581 -33.90 -3.67 -19.86
CA GLY A 581 -34.06 -2.24 -19.65
C GLY A 581 -34.35 -1.49 -20.96
N LYS A 582 -34.85 -0.27 -20.83
CA LYS A 582 -35.26 0.56 -21.97
C LYS A 582 -34.12 1.45 -22.47
N LYS A 583 -33.11 1.71 -21.64
CA LYS A 583 -32.05 2.67 -21.93
C LYS A 583 -31.08 2.21 -23.01
N TYR A 584 -30.83 0.90 -23.12
CA TYR A 584 -29.87 0.30 -24.04
C TYR A 584 -30.50 -0.81 -24.90
N PRO A 585 -31.29 -0.46 -25.94
CA PRO A 585 -31.96 -1.44 -26.80
C PRO A 585 -31.03 -2.50 -27.41
N GLU A 586 -29.78 -2.15 -27.67
CA GLU A 586 -28.73 -3.02 -28.20
C GLU A 586 -28.28 -4.13 -27.24
N LEU A 587 -28.56 -3.99 -25.94
CA LEU A 587 -28.27 -5.01 -24.92
C LEU A 587 -29.48 -5.91 -24.64
N VAL A 588 -30.66 -5.62 -25.20
CA VAL A 588 -31.89 -6.39 -24.92
C VAL A 588 -31.73 -7.86 -25.27
N GLY A 589 -32.01 -8.72 -24.29
CA GLY A 589 -31.88 -10.18 -24.36
C GLY A 589 -30.45 -10.70 -24.23
N HIS A 590 -29.46 -9.86 -23.91
CA HIS A 590 -28.13 -10.33 -23.56
C HIS A 590 -28.08 -10.71 -22.08
N TYR A 591 -27.45 -11.84 -21.78
CA TYR A 591 -26.95 -12.16 -20.47
C TYR A 591 -25.71 -11.31 -20.19
N ILE A 592 -25.81 -10.44 -19.20
CA ILE A 592 -24.75 -9.56 -18.73
C ILE A 592 -24.12 -10.21 -17.51
N TYR A 593 -22.81 -10.41 -17.54
CA TYR A 593 -22.07 -11.07 -16.47
C TYR A 593 -20.70 -10.43 -16.29
N GLY A 594 -20.11 -10.61 -15.11
CA GLY A 594 -18.83 -10.00 -14.76
C GLY A 594 -17.91 -10.91 -13.98
N ASP A 595 -16.76 -10.34 -13.67
CA ASP A 595 -15.64 -11.01 -13.00
C ASP A 595 -15.20 -10.22 -11.77
N TYR A 596 -15.08 -10.90 -10.62
CA TYR A 596 -14.75 -10.30 -9.33
C TYR A 596 -13.34 -9.69 -9.30
N SER A 597 -12.38 -10.37 -9.92
CA SER A 597 -10.96 -10.06 -9.80
C SER A 597 -10.50 -8.95 -10.74
N THR A 598 -11.09 -8.88 -11.94
CA THR A 598 -10.74 -7.92 -13.00
C THR A 598 -11.73 -6.76 -13.09
N GLY A 599 -12.98 -6.96 -12.65
CA GLY A 599 -14.06 -6.00 -12.81
C GLY A 599 -14.55 -5.84 -14.26
N LYS A 600 -14.12 -6.72 -15.17
CA LYS A 600 -14.63 -6.75 -16.55
C LYS A 600 -16.05 -7.29 -16.59
N ILE A 601 -16.81 -6.81 -17.58
CA ILE A 601 -18.20 -7.16 -17.81
C ILE A 601 -18.40 -7.45 -19.30
N TRP A 602 -19.06 -8.56 -19.59
CA TRP A 602 -19.37 -9.02 -20.93
C TRP A 602 -20.88 -9.13 -21.14
N ALA A 603 -21.29 -9.11 -22.40
CA ALA A 603 -22.64 -9.35 -22.84
C ALA A 603 -22.64 -10.51 -23.83
N VAL A 604 -23.42 -11.56 -23.56
CA VAL A 604 -23.63 -12.69 -24.47
C VAL A 604 -25.12 -12.84 -24.80
N LYS A 605 -25.46 -13.04 -26.07
CA LYS A 605 -26.82 -13.39 -26.50
C LYS A 605 -26.81 -14.77 -27.13
N HIS A 606 -27.83 -15.56 -26.82
CA HIS A 606 -27.96 -16.93 -27.30
C HIS A 606 -29.40 -17.17 -27.77
N ASP A 607 -29.58 -17.82 -28.92
CA ASP A 607 -30.91 -18.10 -29.51
C ASP A 607 -31.52 -19.43 -29.04
N GLY A 608 -30.77 -20.17 -28.22
CA GLY A 608 -31.12 -21.51 -27.72
C GLY A 608 -30.32 -22.62 -28.42
N ALA A 609 -29.83 -22.37 -29.63
CA ALA A 609 -28.98 -23.30 -30.38
C ALA A 609 -27.49 -22.87 -30.35
N LYS A 610 -27.21 -21.58 -30.54
CA LYS A 610 -25.85 -21.03 -30.62
C LYS A 610 -25.74 -19.63 -30.01
N VAL A 611 -24.50 -19.22 -29.74
CA VAL A 611 -24.16 -17.84 -29.39
C VAL A 611 -24.39 -16.96 -30.62
N VAL A 612 -25.20 -15.91 -30.47
CA VAL A 612 -25.54 -14.92 -31.49
C VAL A 612 -24.60 -13.72 -31.42
N SER A 613 -24.24 -13.30 -30.21
CA SER A 613 -23.29 -12.22 -29.95
C SER A 613 -22.56 -12.49 -28.63
N HIS A 614 -21.28 -12.10 -28.58
CA HIS A 614 -20.49 -12.13 -27.36
C HIS A 614 -19.43 -11.03 -27.44
N ARG A 615 -19.38 -10.13 -26.46
CA ARG A 615 -18.38 -9.04 -26.41
C ARG A 615 -18.17 -8.54 -24.98
N GLU A 616 -16.96 -8.06 -24.71
CA GLU A 616 -16.70 -7.19 -23.55
C GLU A 616 -17.44 -5.86 -23.75
N ILE A 617 -18.12 -5.38 -22.70
CA ILE A 617 -18.91 -4.13 -22.74
C ILE A 617 -18.43 -3.09 -21.73
N CYS A 618 -17.69 -3.49 -20.69
CA CYS A 618 -17.17 -2.58 -19.67
C CYS A 618 -15.92 -3.16 -18.95
N ASP A 619 -14.89 -2.34 -18.73
CA ASP A 619 -13.76 -2.61 -17.81
C ASP A 619 -13.94 -1.70 -16.57
N SER A 620 -14.75 -2.16 -15.62
CA SER A 620 -15.25 -1.31 -14.52
C SER A 620 -14.31 -1.18 -13.32
N ARG A 621 -13.38 -2.13 -13.16
CA ARG A 621 -12.54 -2.30 -11.96
C ARG A 621 -13.31 -2.40 -10.64
N LEU A 622 -14.62 -2.67 -10.69
CA LEU A 622 -15.43 -2.99 -9.52
C LEU A 622 -15.09 -4.40 -9.03
N THR A 623 -15.34 -4.65 -7.75
CA THR A 623 -15.21 -5.98 -7.14
C THR A 623 -16.56 -6.68 -7.25
N ILE A 624 -16.87 -7.15 -8.46
CA ILE A 624 -18.24 -7.56 -8.83
C ILE A 624 -18.58 -8.89 -8.15
N THR A 625 -19.67 -8.93 -7.39
CA THR A 625 -20.15 -10.18 -6.74
C THR A 625 -21.53 -10.62 -7.21
N GLY A 626 -22.25 -9.78 -7.94
CA GLY A 626 -23.61 -10.03 -8.37
C GLY A 626 -24.23 -8.86 -9.10
N PHE A 627 -25.34 -9.15 -9.76
CA PHE A 627 -26.14 -8.22 -10.55
C PHE A 627 -27.59 -8.30 -10.09
N GLY A 628 -28.33 -7.22 -10.26
CA GLY A 628 -29.79 -7.19 -10.15
C GLY A 628 -30.37 -6.17 -11.11
N VAL A 629 -31.65 -5.86 -10.96
CA VAL A 629 -32.33 -4.84 -11.74
C VAL A 629 -33.00 -3.83 -10.83
N ASP A 630 -33.09 -2.58 -11.30
CA ASP A 630 -33.89 -1.55 -10.67
C ASP A 630 -35.38 -1.67 -11.04
N SER A 631 -36.23 -0.80 -10.51
CA SER A 631 -37.68 -0.76 -10.78
C SER A 631 -38.04 -0.45 -12.24
N GLN A 632 -37.07 0.01 -13.04
CA GLN A 632 -37.23 0.31 -14.46
C GLN A 632 -36.66 -0.80 -15.37
N GLY A 633 -36.07 -1.85 -14.78
CA GLY A 633 -35.45 -2.96 -15.50
C GLY A 633 -34.01 -2.68 -15.96
N GLU A 634 -33.39 -1.59 -15.52
CA GLU A 634 -31.98 -1.32 -15.78
C GLU A 634 -31.09 -2.16 -14.85
N ILE A 635 -29.93 -2.57 -15.35
CA ILE A 635 -29.00 -3.41 -14.57
C ILE A 635 -28.36 -2.60 -13.43
N LEU A 636 -28.33 -3.21 -12.25
CA LEU A 636 -27.58 -2.83 -11.08
C LEU A 636 -26.42 -3.80 -10.86
N ILE A 637 -25.23 -3.28 -10.59
CA ILE A 637 -23.98 -4.01 -10.40
C ILE A 637 -23.50 -3.79 -8.96
N ALA A 638 -23.28 -4.86 -8.20
CA ALA A 638 -22.82 -4.77 -6.82
C ALA A 638 -21.28 -4.74 -6.74
N ASP A 639 -20.72 -3.71 -6.09
CA ASP A 639 -19.29 -3.57 -5.80
C ASP A 639 -18.99 -3.92 -4.34
N PHE A 640 -18.34 -5.06 -4.12
CA PHE A 640 -18.08 -5.64 -2.81
C PHE A 640 -16.89 -4.98 -2.11
N GLN A 641 -17.07 -3.75 -1.61
CA GLN A 641 -16.05 -3.01 -0.86
C GLN A 641 -16.58 -2.46 0.46
N ARG A 642 -15.69 -2.29 1.44
CA ARG A 642 -16.03 -1.76 2.77
C ARG A 642 -16.46 -0.29 2.74
N ASP A 643 -15.56 0.56 2.27
CA ASP A 643 -15.69 2.02 2.41
C ASP A 643 -16.22 2.68 1.14
N LYS A 644 -16.11 2.00 0.00
CA LYS A 644 -16.50 2.47 -1.33
C LYS A 644 -17.57 1.61 -2.01
N GLY A 645 -18.06 0.57 -1.31
CA GLY A 645 -19.04 -0.35 -1.87
C GLY A 645 -20.34 0.36 -2.24
N GLY A 646 -21.06 -0.18 -3.21
CA GLY A 646 -22.29 0.41 -3.70
C GLY A 646 -22.91 -0.35 -4.87
N LEU A 647 -24.03 0.17 -5.35
CA LEU A 647 -24.68 -0.29 -6.58
C LEU A 647 -24.43 0.69 -7.72
N TYR A 648 -24.10 0.14 -8.89
CA TYR A 648 -23.73 0.89 -10.08
C TYR A 648 -24.60 0.48 -11.27
N THR A 649 -24.74 1.34 -12.27
CA THR A 649 -25.38 1.03 -13.56
C THR A 649 -24.49 1.46 -14.72
N PHE A 650 -24.84 1.07 -15.95
CA PHE A 650 -24.11 1.48 -17.13
C PHE A 650 -24.42 2.92 -17.54
N VAL A 651 -23.41 3.60 -18.08
CA VAL A 651 -23.51 4.84 -18.85
C VAL A 651 -22.67 4.73 -20.11
N PRO A 652 -23.10 5.26 -21.27
CA PRO A 652 -22.29 5.22 -22.48
C PRO A 652 -20.96 5.94 -22.28
N THR A 653 -19.89 5.38 -22.81
CA THR A 653 -18.60 6.09 -22.85
C THR A 653 -18.74 7.33 -23.76
N PRO A 654 -18.44 8.56 -23.29
CA PRO A 654 -18.55 9.77 -24.11
C PRO A 654 -17.69 9.71 -25.37
N LYS A 655 -18.28 10.03 -26.53
CA LYS A 655 -17.58 10.05 -27.84
C LYS A 655 -16.39 11.02 -27.88
N GLU A 656 -16.41 12.09 -27.10
CA GLU A 656 -15.33 13.10 -27.05
C GLU A 656 -14.02 12.57 -26.44
N LYS A 657 -14.04 11.44 -25.72
CA LYS A 657 -12.80 10.76 -25.24
C LYS A 657 -12.09 9.92 -26.33
N GLN A 658 -12.54 9.96 -27.59
CA GLN A 658 -12.02 9.11 -28.67
C GLN A 658 -10.76 9.65 -29.39
N THR A 659 -10.23 10.83 -29.03
CA THR A 659 -9.25 11.54 -29.87
C THR A 659 -7.78 11.43 -29.48
N THR A 660 -7.39 10.65 -28.45
CA THR A 660 -5.97 10.31 -28.31
C THR A 660 -5.67 9.10 -29.16
N ILE A 661 -4.95 9.29 -30.28
CA ILE A 661 -4.28 8.20 -30.99
C ILE A 661 -3.26 7.64 -30.00
N PHE A 662 -3.66 6.58 -29.29
CA PHE A 662 -2.76 5.89 -28.37
C PHE A 662 -1.53 5.42 -29.17
N PRO A 663 -0.30 5.64 -28.66
CA PRO A 663 0.92 5.33 -29.40
C PRO A 663 0.99 3.82 -29.67
N ARG A 664 1.11 3.43 -30.94
CA ARG A 664 1.31 2.02 -31.32
C ARG A 664 2.79 1.71 -31.52
N LYS A 665 3.64 2.74 -31.60
CA LYS A 665 5.10 2.64 -31.62
C LYS A 665 5.73 3.35 -30.43
N LEU A 666 6.93 2.92 -30.01
CA LEU A 666 7.67 3.61 -28.95
C LEU A 666 8.05 5.03 -29.37
N SER A 667 8.32 5.26 -30.64
CA SER A 667 8.63 6.59 -31.18
C SER A 667 7.47 7.58 -31.06
N GLU A 668 6.23 7.09 -31.03
CA GLU A 668 5.01 7.89 -30.88
C GLU A 668 4.70 8.20 -29.40
N SER A 669 5.34 7.50 -28.46
CA SER A 669 5.00 7.60 -27.02
C SER A 669 5.29 8.96 -26.39
N GLY A 670 6.21 9.73 -26.98
CA GLY A 670 6.74 10.97 -26.40
C GLY A 670 7.61 10.77 -25.15
N LEU A 671 7.95 9.53 -24.78
CA LEU A 671 8.82 9.19 -23.64
C LEU A 671 10.29 9.02 -24.03
N PHE A 672 10.57 8.87 -25.32
CA PHE A 672 11.91 8.75 -25.88
C PHE A 672 12.31 10.05 -26.58
N LYS A 673 13.56 10.47 -26.40
CA LYS A 673 14.22 11.43 -27.32
C LYS A 673 14.60 10.74 -28.61
N ASN A 674 15.09 9.50 -28.51
CA ASN A 674 15.41 8.65 -29.64
C ASN A 674 15.23 7.18 -29.23
N VAL A 675 14.35 6.47 -29.93
CA VAL A 675 14.12 5.04 -29.68
C VAL A 675 15.35 4.23 -30.08
N LYS A 676 15.99 4.55 -31.20
CA LYS A 676 17.25 3.93 -31.62
C LYS A 676 18.34 4.32 -30.62
N GLY A 677 18.89 3.32 -29.93
CA GLY A 677 19.86 3.52 -28.85
C GLY A 677 19.24 3.83 -27.49
N HIS A 678 17.91 3.69 -27.34
CA HIS A 678 17.18 3.76 -26.07
C HIS A 678 17.47 5.04 -25.26
N ILE A 679 17.26 6.20 -25.88
CA ILE A 679 17.50 7.49 -25.24
C ILE A 679 16.16 8.06 -24.74
N MET A 680 15.96 8.03 -23.42
CA MET A 680 14.76 8.57 -22.76
C MET A 680 14.74 10.10 -22.72
N GLN A 681 13.56 10.70 -22.55
CA GLN A 681 13.43 12.13 -22.24
C GLN A 681 14.05 12.48 -20.89
N ASP A 682 14.60 13.69 -20.75
CA ASP A 682 15.24 14.14 -19.49
C ASP A 682 14.23 14.28 -18.34
N SER A 683 12.93 14.38 -18.66
CA SER A 683 11.84 14.38 -17.68
C SER A 683 11.58 13.01 -17.04
N LEU A 684 12.23 11.95 -17.52
CA LEU A 684 12.13 10.60 -16.96
C LEU A 684 13.31 10.32 -16.06
N ILE A 685 13.04 10.15 -14.77
CA ILE A 685 14.06 9.90 -13.75
C ILE A 685 14.40 8.39 -13.75
N PRO A 686 15.64 7.99 -14.06
CA PRO A 686 16.04 6.59 -13.96
C PRO A 686 16.06 6.13 -12.51
N TYR A 687 15.72 4.86 -12.27
CA TYR A 687 15.77 4.27 -10.94
C TYR A 687 16.05 2.77 -10.98
N SER A 688 16.52 2.23 -9.86
CA SER A 688 16.69 0.79 -9.61
C SER A 688 16.05 0.38 -8.28
N VAL A 689 15.98 -0.94 -8.05
CA VAL A 689 15.38 -1.54 -6.86
C VAL A 689 16.38 -2.50 -6.22
N ASN A 690 16.35 -2.65 -4.90
CA ASN A 690 17.24 -3.54 -4.16
C ASN A 690 17.11 -5.02 -4.56
N ALA A 691 15.88 -5.53 -4.66
CA ALA A 691 15.60 -6.90 -5.04
C ALA A 691 14.73 -6.94 -6.31
N VAL A 692 15.34 -7.42 -7.40
CA VAL A 692 14.68 -7.46 -8.71
C VAL A 692 13.81 -8.72 -8.82
N LEU A 693 12.53 -8.54 -9.18
CA LEU A 693 11.64 -9.65 -9.55
C LEU A 693 12.27 -10.46 -10.70
N TRP A 694 12.28 -11.78 -10.59
CA TRP A 694 12.82 -12.70 -11.59
C TRP A 694 11.98 -12.64 -12.87
N SER A 695 12.64 -12.61 -14.03
CA SER A 695 11.97 -12.65 -15.36
C SER A 695 12.84 -13.38 -16.36
N ASP A 696 13.01 -14.68 -16.15
CA ASP A 696 13.64 -15.61 -17.09
C ASP A 696 15.06 -15.24 -17.52
N GLY A 697 15.85 -14.69 -16.59
CA GLY A 697 17.24 -14.29 -16.83
C GLY A 697 17.42 -12.95 -17.55
N THR A 698 16.34 -12.20 -17.80
CA THR A 698 16.41 -10.86 -18.39
C THR A 698 16.71 -9.80 -17.34
N ALA A 699 17.52 -8.80 -17.70
CA ALA A 699 17.69 -7.60 -16.90
C ALA A 699 16.76 -6.48 -17.34
N LYS A 700 16.62 -5.47 -16.46
CA LYS A 700 15.65 -4.40 -16.60
C LYS A 700 16.26 -3.05 -16.26
N MET A 701 15.97 -2.06 -17.07
CA MET A 701 16.07 -0.66 -16.70
C MET A 701 14.70 -0.07 -16.41
N ARG A 702 14.65 0.95 -15.56
CA ARG A 702 13.40 1.58 -15.14
C ARG A 702 13.52 3.09 -15.10
N TRP A 703 12.41 3.74 -15.41
CA TRP A 703 12.27 5.18 -15.32
C TRP A 703 10.88 5.55 -14.81
N ILE A 704 10.77 6.73 -14.22
CA ILE A 704 9.51 7.34 -13.83
C ILE A 704 9.39 8.73 -14.43
N GLY A 705 8.28 8.99 -15.11
CA GLY A 705 7.83 10.31 -15.53
C GLY A 705 6.70 10.80 -14.63
N LEU A 706 6.83 12.02 -14.12
CA LEU A 706 5.87 12.65 -13.19
C LEU A 706 5.34 13.96 -13.78
N PRO A 707 4.07 14.31 -13.57
CA PRO A 707 3.49 15.56 -14.06
C PRO A 707 4.03 16.79 -13.31
N LYS A 708 3.69 17.99 -13.82
CA LYS A 708 3.96 19.25 -13.10
C LYS A 708 3.24 19.27 -11.76
N GLY A 709 3.93 19.69 -10.71
CA GLY A 709 3.38 19.75 -9.35
C GLY A 709 3.23 18.40 -8.66
N ALA A 710 3.85 17.34 -9.20
CA ALA A 710 3.82 16.01 -8.61
C ALA A 710 4.21 15.99 -7.13
N GLN A 711 3.43 15.27 -6.33
CA GLN A 711 3.67 14.97 -4.92
C GLN A 711 3.36 13.50 -4.68
N ILE A 712 4.37 12.76 -4.23
CA ILE A 712 4.33 11.32 -3.97
C ILE A 712 3.95 11.10 -2.52
N ASP A 713 2.95 10.25 -2.30
CA ASP A 713 2.59 9.78 -0.96
C ASP A 713 3.53 8.64 -0.55
N TYR A 714 4.46 8.96 0.35
CA TYR A 714 5.47 8.03 0.81
C TYR A 714 4.88 7.00 1.77
N ARG A 715 5.21 5.73 1.56
CA ARG A 715 4.83 4.62 2.44
C ARG A 715 6.03 3.71 2.74
N LYS A 716 6.08 3.19 3.96
CA LYS A 716 7.17 2.33 4.46
C LYS A 716 7.14 0.92 3.87
N SER A 717 6.02 0.21 4.05
CA SER A 717 5.92 -1.23 3.72
C SER A 717 5.18 -1.54 2.42
N ARG A 718 4.26 -0.67 1.99
CA ARG A 718 3.47 -0.84 0.75
C ARG A 718 3.95 0.08 -0.36
N GLY A 719 3.47 -0.17 -1.58
CA GLY A 719 3.71 0.72 -2.72
C GLY A 719 3.27 2.16 -2.43
N TRP A 720 4.01 3.15 -2.95
CA TRP A 720 3.69 4.57 -2.84
C TRP A 720 2.51 4.97 -3.73
N ASP A 721 1.74 5.98 -3.31
CA ASP A 721 0.72 6.58 -4.19
C ASP A 721 1.36 7.66 -5.06
N LEU A 722 1.34 7.44 -6.37
CA LEU A 722 1.92 8.37 -7.36
C LEU A 722 0.82 9.24 -7.99
N PRO A 723 1.05 10.51 -8.31
CA PRO A 723 0.01 11.39 -8.87
C PRO A 723 -0.56 10.88 -10.20
N ASP A 724 -1.76 11.34 -10.55
CA ASP A 724 -2.34 11.06 -11.87
C ASP A 724 -1.39 11.46 -13.01
N GLN A 725 -1.49 10.82 -14.18
CA GLN A 725 -0.61 11.00 -15.34
C GLN A 725 0.85 10.57 -15.10
N THR A 726 1.14 9.88 -14.00
CA THR A 726 2.44 9.21 -13.80
C THR A 726 2.62 8.10 -14.83
N VAL A 727 3.83 8.00 -15.41
CA VAL A 727 4.21 6.87 -16.27
C VAL A 727 5.46 6.19 -15.72
N ILE A 728 5.35 4.89 -15.47
CA ILE A 728 6.49 4.02 -15.15
C ILE A 728 6.91 3.31 -16.44
N VAL A 729 8.17 3.44 -16.80
CA VAL A 729 8.77 2.75 -17.93
C VAL A 729 9.68 1.65 -17.41
N LYS A 730 9.56 0.44 -17.97
CA LYS A 730 10.41 -0.71 -17.65
C LYS A 730 10.83 -1.39 -18.94
N SER A 731 12.11 -1.33 -19.27
CA SER A 731 12.64 -1.94 -20.49
C SER A 731 13.51 -3.15 -20.16
N PHE A 732 13.28 -4.25 -20.86
CA PHE A 732 13.90 -5.55 -20.67
C PHE A 732 14.89 -5.83 -21.79
N TYR A 733 16.02 -6.42 -21.42
CA TYR A 733 17.06 -6.83 -22.36
C TYR A 733 17.70 -8.16 -21.92
N LEU A 734 18.35 -8.80 -22.88
CA LEU A 734 19.15 -10.01 -22.67
C LEU A 734 20.41 -9.97 -23.55
N ASP A 735 21.39 -10.79 -23.19
CA ASP A 735 22.57 -11.04 -24.01
C ASP A 735 22.28 -12.25 -24.92
N THR A 736 22.40 -12.08 -26.24
CA THR A 736 22.14 -13.17 -27.22
C THR A 736 23.29 -14.18 -27.30
N ILE A 737 24.42 -13.85 -26.69
CA ILE A 737 25.55 -14.71 -26.38
C ILE A 737 25.76 -14.59 -24.87
N GLU A 738 25.66 -15.70 -24.16
CA GLU A 738 25.68 -15.74 -22.70
C GLU A 738 26.99 -15.13 -22.16
N GLY A 739 26.85 -14.08 -21.35
CA GLY A 739 27.98 -13.38 -20.74
C GLY A 739 28.73 -12.39 -21.64
N ASP A 740 28.27 -12.16 -22.88
CA ASP A 740 28.85 -11.14 -23.78
C ASP A 740 27.94 -9.90 -23.89
N PRO A 741 28.27 -8.78 -23.22
CA PRO A 741 27.51 -7.53 -23.30
C PRO A 741 27.40 -6.94 -24.72
N LYS A 742 28.30 -7.27 -25.65
CA LYS A 742 28.22 -6.78 -27.04
C LYS A 742 27.07 -7.42 -27.83
N SER A 743 26.64 -8.60 -27.38
CA SER A 743 25.52 -9.35 -27.95
C SER A 743 24.15 -8.90 -27.40
N ARG A 744 24.14 -7.93 -26.48
CA ARG A 744 22.95 -7.43 -25.79
C ARG A 744 21.92 -6.86 -26.75
N ARG A 745 20.64 -7.15 -26.49
CA ARG A 745 19.49 -6.65 -27.25
C ARG A 745 18.31 -6.30 -26.34
N TRP A 746 17.63 -5.20 -26.63
CA TRP A 746 16.30 -4.89 -26.08
C TRP A 746 15.25 -5.86 -26.65
N ILE A 747 14.36 -6.36 -25.80
CA ILE A 747 13.33 -7.32 -26.20
C ILE A 747 11.91 -6.81 -25.93
N GLU A 748 11.74 -6.01 -24.88
CA GLU A 748 10.44 -5.50 -24.45
C GLU A 748 10.58 -4.14 -23.75
N THR A 749 9.62 -3.24 -23.98
CA THR A 749 9.39 -2.08 -23.11
C THR A 749 7.96 -2.12 -22.60
N ARG A 750 7.79 -2.04 -21.28
CA ARG A 750 6.50 -1.94 -20.62
C ARG A 750 6.27 -0.53 -20.10
N PHE A 751 5.07 -0.03 -20.32
CA PHE A 751 4.55 1.18 -19.68
C PHE A 751 3.49 0.79 -18.66
N LEU A 752 3.56 1.38 -17.47
CA LEU A 752 2.47 1.41 -16.51
C LEU A 752 2.08 2.87 -16.30
N THR A 753 0.90 3.26 -16.76
CA THR A 753 0.43 4.65 -16.75
C THR A 753 -0.77 4.81 -15.81
N ARG A 754 -0.78 5.89 -15.03
CA ARG A 754 -1.90 6.27 -14.18
C ARG A 754 -2.79 7.23 -14.96
N GLN A 755 -4.07 6.88 -15.08
CA GLN A 755 -5.08 7.70 -15.74
C GLN A 755 -6.30 7.81 -14.81
N GLY A 756 -6.53 9.00 -14.27
CA GLY A 756 -7.43 9.22 -13.15
C GLY A 756 -6.99 8.46 -11.89
N THR A 757 -7.85 7.56 -11.42
CA THR A 757 -7.58 6.72 -10.24
C THR A 757 -7.06 5.33 -10.59
N GLU A 758 -6.94 5.00 -11.88
CA GLU A 758 -6.65 3.64 -12.33
C GLU A 758 -5.29 3.54 -13.03
N TRP A 759 -4.73 2.34 -12.99
CA TRP A 759 -3.47 1.99 -13.66
C TRP A 759 -3.71 1.08 -14.85
N TYR A 760 -2.91 1.29 -15.90
CA TYR A 760 -2.95 0.52 -17.13
C TYR A 760 -1.55 0.09 -17.57
N GLY A 761 -1.41 -1.19 -17.89
CA GLY A 761 -0.17 -1.79 -18.39
C GLY A 761 -0.19 -2.01 -19.90
N TYR A 762 0.90 -1.65 -20.57
CA TYR A 762 1.10 -1.84 -22.00
C TYR A 762 2.49 -2.38 -22.28
N SER A 763 2.59 -3.37 -23.18
CA SER A 763 3.83 -4.01 -23.56
C SER A 763 4.15 -3.69 -25.02
N TYR A 764 5.41 -3.37 -25.33
CA TYR A 764 5.91 -3.12 -26.67
C TYR A 764 7.01 -4.12 -26.99
N ALA A 765 6.90 -4.81 -28.12
CA ALA A 765 7.88 -5.76 -28.60
C ALA A 765 8.90 -5.04 -29.50
N TRP A 766 10.19 -5.12 -29.16
CA TRP A 766 11.26 -4.53 -29.96
C TRP A 766 11.49 -5.31 -31.25
N ASN A 767 11.81 -4.60 -32.34
CA ASN A 767 12.30 -5.22 -33.57
C ASN A 767 13.77 -5.66 -33.45
N ASP A 768 14.22 -6.57 -34.32
CA ASP A 768 15.58 -7.12 -34.26
C ASP A 768 16.69 -6.09 -34.50
N ALA A 769 16.36 -5.00 -35.21
CA ALA A 769 17.28 -3.90 -35.47
C ALA A 769 17.44 -2.91 -34.30
N GLU A 770 16.66 -3.07 -33.22
CA GLU A 770 16.62 -2.17 -32.05
C GLU A 770 16.35 -0.70 -32.42
N THR A 771 15.55 -0.48 -33.47
CA THR A 771 15.18 0.85 -33.95
C THR A 771 13.78 1.26 -33.54
N GLU A 772 12.92 0.30 -33.21
CA GLU A 772 11.52 0.53 -32.88
C GLU A 772 10.95 -0.57 -31.98
N GLY A 773 9.91 -0.23 -31.20
CA GLY A 773 9.07 -1.21 -30.53
C GLY A 773 7.60 -1.01 -30.89
N THR A 774 6.87 -2.09 -31.16
CA THR A 774 5.44 -2.06 -31.53
C THR A 774 4.59 -2.57 -30.39
N LEU A 775 3.47 -1.89 -30.13
CA LEU A 775 2.49 -2.27 -29.12
C LEU A 775 2.02 -3.72 -29.34
N VAL A 776 2.07 -4.51 -28.27
CA VAL A 776 1.57 -5.89 -28.24
C VAL A 776 0.04 -5.88 -28.12
N GLU A 777 -0.59 -6.81 -28.83
CA GLU A 777 -2.05 -7.02 -28.79
C GLU A 777 -2.58 -7.26 -27.37
N SER A 778 -3.88 -7.00 -27.16
CA SER A 778 -4.54 -7.06 -25.85
C SER A 778 -4.36 -8.39 -25.10
N ARG A 779 -4.36 -9.50 -25.85
CA ARG A 779 -4.18 -10.88 -25.38
C ARG A 779 -2.74 -11.26 -25.02
N GLY A 780 -1.79 -10.36 -25.23
CA GLY A 780 -0.36 -10.65 -25.12
C GLY A 780 0.19 -11.36 -26.35
N ALA A 781 1.47 -11.73 -26.31
CA ALA A 781 2.15 -12.42 -27.40
C ALA A 781 3.30 -13.27 -26.87
N ASP A 782 3.77 -14.19 -27.69
CA ASP A 782 4.91 -15.05 -27.40
C ASP A 782 5.98 -14.89 -28.48
N ARG A 783 7.25 -14.89 -28.07
CA ARG A 783 8.39 -14.82 -28.98
C ARG A 783 9.55 -15.67 -28.48
N GLU A 784 10.13 -16.46 -29.36
CA GLU A 784 11.32 -17.25 -29.07
C GLU A 784 12.59 -16.42 -29.35
N PHE A 785 13.54 -16.45 -28.42
CA PHE A 785 14.89 -15.91 -28.59
C PHE A 785 15.91 -17.04 -28.49
N THR A 786 16.92 -17.03 -29.36
CA THR A 786 18.04 -17.98 -29.30
C THR A 786 19.24 -17.33 -28.62
N ILE A 787 19.70 -17.93 -27.53
CA ILE A 787 20.86 -17.51 -26.76
C ILE A 787 21.97 -18.52 -26.98
N LYS A 788 23.12 -18.08 -27.50
CA LYS A 788 24.31 -18.94 -27.62
C LYS A 788 24.96 -19.09 -26.24
N THR A 789 25.22 -20.32 -25.82
CA THR A 789 25.88 -20.65 -24.55
C THR A 789 27.23 -21.29 -24.83
N ALA A 790 28.06 -21.47 -23.79
CA ALA A 790 29.35 -22.17 -23.93
C ALA A 790 29.21 -23.61 -24.46
N THR A 791 28.04 -24.24 -24.27
CA THR A 791 27.76 -25.64 -24.61
C THR A 791 26.82 -25.81 -25.81
N GLY A 792 26.38 -24.72 -26.46
CA GLY A 792 25.48 -24.79 -27.62
C GLY A 792 24.53 -23.60 -27.73
N GLN A 793 23.24 -23.87 -27.89
CA GLN A 793 22.19 -22.85 -27.98
C GLN A 793 21.04 -23.19 -27.04
N LYS A 794 20.50 -22.16 -26.38
CA LYS A 794 19.32 -22.21 -25.52
C LYS A 794 18.20 -21.39 -26.16
N LYS A 795 16.99 -21.95 -26.22
CA LYS A 795 15.78 -21.24 -26.63
C LYS A 795 15.09 -20.64 -25.40
N LEU A 796 14.76 -19.36 -25.46
CA LEU A 796 13.99 -18.64 -24.45
C LEU A 796 12.65 -18.22 -25.06
N ASN A 797 11.56 -18.82 -24.57
CA ASN A 797 10.18 -18.47 -24.98
C ASN A 797 9.65 -17.31 -24.13
N TRP A 798 9.91 -16.07 -24.57
CA TRP A 798 9.47 -14.86 -23.90
C TRP A 798 7.96 -14.64 -24.05
N ARG A 799 7.29 -14.39 -22.92
CA ARG A 799 5.87 -14.01 -22.86
C ARG A 799 5.76 -12.50 -22.67
N TYR A 800 5.21 -11.82 -23.67
CA TYR A 800 4.67 -10.48 -23.51
C TYR A 800 3.31 -10.58 -22.82
N PRO A 801 3.14 -10.03 -21.60
CA PRO A 801 1.90 -10.20 -20.85
C PRO A 801 0.73 -9.50 -21.55
N SER A 802 -0.45 -10.12 -21.46
CA SER A 802 -1.72 -9.49 -21.78
C SER A 802 -1.96 -8.27 -20.88
N ARG A 803 -2.91 -7.43 -21.27
CA ARG A 803 -3.29 -6.25 -20.48
C ARG A 803 -3.81 -6.66 -19.10
N SER A 804 -4.59 -7.75 -19.01
CA SER A 804 -5.07 -8.26 -17.73
C SER A 804 -3.97 -8.98 -16.94
N GLU A 805 -3.06 -9.72 -17.59
CA GLU A 805 -1.91 -10.37 -16.93
C GLU A 805 -1.03 -9.35 -16.21
N CYS A 806 -0.84 -8.16 -16.77
CA CYS A 806 -0.14 -7.07 -16.09
C CYS A 806 -0.80 -6.72 -14.75
N MET A 807 -2.13 -6.60 -14.74
CA MET A 807 -2.89 -6.15 -13.57
C MET A 807 -3.03 -7.20 -12.46
N VAL A 808 -2.68 -8.46 -12.74
CA VAL A 808 -2.63 -9.52 -11.71
C VAL A 808 -1.59 -9.17 -10.64
N CYS A 809 -0.36 -8.81 -11.06
CA CYS A 809 0.68 -8.41 -10.12
C CYS A 809 0.54 -6.92 -9.74
N HIS A 810 0.09 -6.09 -10.67
CA HIS A 810 -0.16 -4.65 -10.45
C HIS A 810 -1.56 -4.42 -9.86
N SER A 811 -1.89 -5.11 -8.77
CA SER A 811 -3.21 -5.09 -8.14
C SER A 811 -3.34 -4.01 -7.06
N ARG A 812 -4.57 -3.72 -6.62
CA ARG A 812 -4.86 -2.85 -5.47
C ARG A 812 -4.15 -3.31 -4.20
N ALA A 813 -4.05 -4.63 -3.97
CA ALA A 813 -3.38 -5.21 -2.80
C ALA A 813 -1.90 -4.84 -2.75
N ALA A 814 -1.23 -4.83 -3.90
CA ALA A 814 0.17 -4.42 -4.05
C ALA A 814 0.35 -2.89 -4.19
N ASN A 815 -0.75 -2.12 -4.12
CA ASN A 815 -0.83 -0.71 -4.48
C ASN A 815 -0.30 -0.38 -5.89
N TYR A 816 -0.59 -1.26 -6.84
CA TYR A 816 -0.28 -1.18 -8.26
C TYR A 816 1.21 -1.11 -8.62
N VAL A 817 1.99 -0.12 -8.19
CA VAL A 817 3.35 0.07 -8.69
C VAL A 817 4.39 -0.72 -7.90
N LEU A 818 4.76 -1.87 -8.45
CA LEU A 818 5.76 -2.76 -7.87
C LEU A 818 7.16 -2.11 -7.86
N GLY A 819 7.79 -2.10 -6.68
CA GLY A 819 9.15 -1.59 -6.48
C GLY A 819 9.24 -0.13 -6.03
N PHE A 820 8.14 0.61 -5.98
CA PHE A 820 8.08 1.94 -5.37
C PHE A 820 7.66 1.84 -3.90
N SER A 821 8.58 1.42 -3.05
CA SER A 821 8.41 1.40 -1.59
C SER A 821 9.72 1.81 -0.93
N GLU A 822 9.67 2.28 0.31
CA GLU A 822 10.88 2.61 1.10
C GLU A 822 11.91 1.48 1.04
N LEU A 823 11.46 0.22 1.20
CA LEU A 823 12.32 -0.96 1.23
C LEU A 823 13.10 -1.19 -0.09
N GLN A 824 12.47 -0.91 -1.22
CA GLN A 824 13.08 -1.11 -2.55
C GLN A 824 13.86 0.12 -3.01
N PHE A 825 13.37 1.31 -2.69
CA PHE A 825 13.89 2.59 -3.18
C PHE A 825 15.04 3.14 -2.32
N ASN A 826 15.18 2.68 -1.06
CA ASN A 826 16.37 2.92 -0.26
C ASN A 826 17.58 2.16 -0.83
N HIS A 827 18.12 2.68 -1.91
CA HIS A 827 19.11 2.05 -2.75
C HIS A 827 20.02 3.12 -3.36
N VAL A 828 21.31 2.81 -3.49
CA VAL A 828 22.28 3.69 -4.15
C VAL A 828 22.24 3.41 -5.65
N HIS A 829 21.75 4.37 -6.41
CA HIS A 829 21.68 4.29 -7.87
C HIS A 829 22.83 5.06 -8.50
N THR A 830 23.32 4.56 -9.63
CA THR A 830 24.31 5.25 -10.46
C THR A 830 23.58 6.04 -11.53
N TYR A 831 23.59 7.37 -11.41
CA TYR A 831 23.01 8.26 -12.39
C TYR A 831 24.05 8.60 -13.45
N LEU A 832 23.82 8.10 -14.66
CA LEU A 832 24.67 8.38 -15.80
C LEU A 832 24.36 9.78 -16.36
N PRO A 833 25.36 10.55 -16.80
CA PRO A 833 25.12 11.79 -17.54
C PRO A 833 24.33 11.50 -18.83
N SER A 834 23.46 12.43 -19.22
CA SER A 834 22.61 12.28 -20.42
C SER A 834 23.49 11.98 -21.64
N PRO A 835 23.32 10.84 -22.34
CA PRO A 835 24.25 10.39 -23.36
C PRO A 835 24.24 11.34 -24.57
N SER A 836 25.36 11.99 -24.84
CA SER A 836 25.59 12.88 -26.01
C SER A 836 25.91 12.11 -27.31
N GLY A 837 25.29 10.95 -27.53
CA GLY A 837 25.37 10.19 -28.78
C GLY A 837 26.24 8.93 -28.74
N LYS A 838 25.76 7.90 -29.46
CA LYS A 838 26.34 6.59 -29.83
C LYS A 838 27.22 5.89 -28.76
N GLY A 839 26.62 4.94 -28.03
CA GLY A 839 27.37 3.97 -27.21
C GLY A 839 26.65 3.40 -25.97
N ALA A 840 25.36 3.69 -25.74
CA ALA A 840 24.67 3.42 -24.48
C ALA A 840 24.63 1.92 -24.06
N ASN A 841 24.63 0.98 -25.00
CA ASN A 841 24.46 -0.45 -24.68
C ASN A 841 25.65 -1.04 -23.88
N ASN A 842 26.86 -0.48 -24.00
CA ASN A 842 28.05 -0.93 -23.28
C ASN A 842 28.08 -0.48 -21.80
N LEU A 843 27.20 0.43 -21.40
CA LEU A 843 27.06 0.93 -20.02
C LEU A 843 25.89 0.29 -19.27
N LEU A 844 25.14 -0.61 -19.92
CA LEU A 844 24.03 -1.33 -19.31
C LEU A 844 24.54 -2.42 -18.35
N PRO A 845 23.86 -2.67 -17.22
CA PRO A 845 24.22 -3.76 -16.34
C PRO A 845 24.14 -5.13 -17.02
N SER A 846 24.85 -6.13 -16.51
CA SER A 846 24.69 -7.53 -16.95
C SER A 846 23.26 -8.07 -16.74
N PRO A 847 22.72 -8.94 -17.62
CA PRO A 847 21.52 -9.75 -17.37
C PRO A 847 21.54 -10.48 -16.02
N THR A 848 22.72 -10.87 -15.54
CA THR A 848 22.91 -11.53 -14.24
C THR A 848 22.89 -10.56 -13.05
N GLY A 849 22.59 -9.28 -13.28
CA GLY A 849 22.50 -8.24 -12.25
C GLY A 849 23.84 -7.70 -11.75
N ARG A 850 24.98 -8.26 -12.21
CA ARG A 850 26.32 -7.84 -11.77
C ARG A 850 27.02 -6.99 -12.82
N GLY A 851 27.24 -5.72 -12.48
CA GLY A 851 28.24 -4.85 -13.11
C GLY A 851 27.74 -4.00 -14.28
N ALA A 852 27.83 -2.69 -14.09
CA ALA A 852 28.37 -1.75 -15.07
C ALA A 852 29.14 -0.68 -14.28
N GLY A 853 30.47 -0.73 -14.33
CA GLY A 853 31.37 0.27 -13.74
C GLY A 853 31.44 1.50 -14.62
N GLY A 854 30.33 2.24 -14.73
CA GLY A 854 30.29 3.53 -15.41
C GLY A 854 30.73 4.66 -14.48
N GLU A 855 31.41 5.67 -15.04
CA GLU A 855 31.76 6.95 -14.41
C GLU A 855 30.52 7.83 -14.14
N GLY A 856 29.50 7.29 -13.47
CA GLY A 856 28.27 7.98 -13.10
C GLY A 856 28.26 8.40 -11.63
N GLU A 857 27.49 9.43 -11.29
CA GLU A 857 27.34 9.86 -9.91
C GLU A 857 26.47 8.87 -9.13
N ARG A 858 26.95 8.41 -7.97
CA ARG A 858 26.26 7.44 -7.12
C ARG A 858 25.58 8.15 -5.97
N GLU A 859 24.26 7.99 -5.86
CA GLU A 859 23.49 8.61 -4.77
C GLU A 859 22.29 7.74 -4.35
N ASN A 860 21.91 7.84 -3.07
CA ASN A 860 20.71 7.18 -2.58
C ASN A 860 19.45 7.81 -3.20
N GLN A 861 18.58 7.00 -3.80
CA GLN A 861 17.43 7.50 -4.54
C GLN A 861 16.38 8.21 -3.66
N LEU A 862 16.25 7.84 -2.38
CA LEU A 862 15.39 8.56 -1.44
C LEU A 862 15.90 10.00 -1.23
N ALA A 863 17.22 10.17 -1.09
CA ALA A 863 17.83 11.49 -0.96
C ALA A 863 17.65 12.32 -2.23
N VAL A 864 17.75 11.69 -3.41
CA VAL A 864 17.48 12.35 -4.69
C VAL A 864 16.03 12.85 -4.75
N PHE A 865 15.04 11.99 -4.47
CA PHE A 865 13.63 12.36 -4.55
C PHE A 865 13.24 13.43 -3.51
N GLU A 866 13.84 13.39 -2.32
CA GLU A 866 13.72 14.45 -1.32
C GLU A 866 14.30 15.78 -1.82
N ARG A 867 15.50 15.77 -2.41
CA ARG A 867 16.13 16.98 -2.99
C ARG A 867 15.29 17.56 -4.12
N LEU A 868 14.67 16.71 -4.94
CA LEU A 868 13.76 17.11 -6.01
C LEU A 868 12.41 17.65 -5.48
N GLY A 869 12.13 17.54 -4.18
CA GLY A 869 10.88 18.01 -3.57
C GLY A 869 9.66 17.18 -3.95
N LEU A 870 9.85 15.88 -4.26
CA LEU A 870 8.81 15.01 -4.78
C LEU A 870 7.94 14.35 -3.70
N PHE A 871 8.38 14.32 -2.44
CA PHE A 871 7.60 13.70 -1.36
C PHE A 871 6.62 14.68 -0.73
N LYS A 872 5.41 14.19 -0.44
CA LYS A 872 4.52 14.84 0.52
C LYS A 872 5.21 14.95 1.89
N SER A 873 4.73 15.89 2.70
CA SER A 873 5.31 16.20 4.00
C SER A 873 5.27 15.02 4.99
N PHE A 874 6.37 14.80 5.70
CA PHE A 874 6.56 13.81 6.75
C PHE A 874 6.32 14.38 8.14
N ASN A 875 5.87 13.55 9.08
CA ASN A 875 5.80 13.92 10.50
C ASN A 875 6.95 13.25 11.27
N TRP A 876 8.07 13.96 11.42
CA TRP A 876 9.27 13.43 12.08
C TRP A 876 9.02 12.91 13.50
N ALA A 877 8.18 13.58 14.29
CA ALA A 877 7.92 13.19 15.67
C ALA A 877 7.08 11.90 15.76
N SER A 878 6.03 11.78 14.94
CA SER A 878 5.24 10.54 14.86
C SER A 878 6.11 9.36 14.44
N GLU A 879 6.96 9.59 13.44
CA GLU A 879 7.93 8.61 12.93
C GLU A 879 8.93 8.17 14.00
N THR A 880 9.40 9.12 14.80
CA THR A 880 10.30 8.86 15.94
C THR A 880 9.59 8.09 17.06
N HIS A 881 8.33 8.40 17.39
CA HIS A 881 7.55 7.64 18.35
C HIS A 881 7.37 6.17 17.94
N ASP A 882 7.07 5.93 16.66
CA ASP A 882 6.90 4.56 16.16
C ASP A 882 8.20 3.77 16.24
N ARG A 883 9.34 4.41 15.95
CA ARG A 883 10.66 3.79 16.09
C ARG A 883 10.96 3.44 17.55
N ILE A 884 10.80 4.39 18.47
CA ILE A 884 11.03 4.18 19.91
C ILE A 884 10.11 3.06 20.43
N ARG A 885 8.82 3.08 20.07
CA ARG A 885 7.86 2.03 20.42
C ARG A 885 8.34 0.65 19.97
N LYS A 886 8.85 0.53 18.74
CA LYS A 886 9.37 -0.72 18.19
C LYS A 886 10.63 -1.20 18.93
N GLU A 887 11.55 -0.29 19.22
CA GLU A 887 12.77 -0.59 19.98
C GLU A 887 12.46 -1.07 21.40
N LEU A 888 11.57 -0.37 22.11
CA LEU A 888 11.17 -0.75 23.47
C LEU A 888 10.41 -2.07 23.49
N LYS A 889 9.51 -2.30 22.52
CA LYS A 889 8.82 -3.59 22.37
C LYS A 889 9.81 -4.73 22.11
N ALA A 890 10.84 -4.50 21.29
CA ALA A 890 11.89 -5.49 21.04
C ALA A 890 12.74 -5.78 22.30
N LYS A 891 12.85 -4.82 23.23
CA LYS A 891 13.47 -5.00 24.56
C LYS A 891 12.54 -5.66 25.59
N GLY A 892 11.36 -6.14 25.17
CA GLY A 892 10.40 -6.81 26.06
C GLY A 892 9.56 -5.89 26.95
N ARG A 893 9.57 -4.57 26.70
CA ARG A 893 8.78 -3.60 27.47
C ARG A 893 7.29 -3.75 27.22
N THR A 894 6.47 -3.54 28.25
CA THR A 894 5.01 -3.60 28.13
C THR A 894 4.44 -2.36 27.42
N THR A 895 3.25 -2.45 26.86
CA THR A 895 2.58 -1.29 26.22
C THR A 895 2.42 -0.10 27.18
N LYS A 896 2.18 -0.38 28.47
CA LYS A 896 2.04 0.65 29.51
C LYS A 896 3.36 1.40 29.70
N GLU A 897 4.45 0.67 29.93
CA GLU A 897 5.79 1.22 30.09
C GLU A 897 6.25 2.03 28.87
N ILE A 898 5.93 1.55 27.66
CA ILE A 898 6.23 2.27 26.42
C ILE A 898 5.48 3.60 26.36
N ASN A 899 4.19 3.58 26.69
CA ASN A 899 3.37 4.79 26.66
C ASN A 899 3.81 5.80 27.73
N GLU A 900 4.21 5.33 28.92
CA GLU A 900 4.77 6.18 29.98
C GLU A 900 6.09 6.82 29.54
N GLU A 901 7.00 6.05 28.93
CA GLU A 901 8.29 6.56 28.42
C GLU A 901 8.10 7.55 27.26
N LEU A 902 7.14 7.30 26.36
CA LEU A 902 6.79 8.24 25.29
C LEU A 902 6.16 9.52 25.86
N ALA A 903 5.25 9.41 26.84
CA ALA A 903 4.61 10.56 27.48
C ALA A 903 5.63 11.50 28.15
N GLN A 904 6.69 10.95 28.74
CA GLN A 904 7.80 11.73 29.31
C GLN A 904 8.63 12.44 28.23
N ARG A 905 8.65 11.94 26.99
CA ARG A 905 9.45 12.48 25.88
C ARG A 905 8.66 13.40 24.95
N THR A 906 7.34 13.35 24.96
CA THR A 906 6.46 14.14 24.08
C THR A 906 6.34 15.60 24.49
N ALA A 907 5.98 16.45 23.53
CA ALA A 907 5.66 17.85 23.80
C ALA A 907 4.49 17.98 24.78
N GLY A 908 4.72 18.68 25.88
CA GLY A 908 3.68 19.01 26.85
C GLY A 908 2.70 20.08 26.32
N PRO A 909 1.52 20.24 26.95
CA PRO A 909 0.59 21.31 26.61
C PRO A 909 1.28 22.68 26.61
N GLY A 910 1.05 23.49 25.57
CA GLY A 910 1.63 24.82 25.45
C GLY A 910 3.08 24.87 24.97
N GLN A 911 3.65 23.76 24.46
CA GLN A 911 4.97 23.75 23.82
C GLN A 911 4.87 23.73 22.29
N ARG A 912 6.01 23.93 21.60
CA ARG A 912 6.08 23.80 20.14
C ARG A 912 5.64 22.41 19.71
N THR A 913 4.75 22.35 18.72
CA THR A 913 4.30 21.09 18.12
C THR A 913 5.14 20.73 16.89
N PRO A 914 5.31 19.44 16.59
CA PRO A 914 6.01 19.00 15.38
C PRO A 914 5.32 19.54 14.12
N LYS A 915 6.09 20.14 13.21
CA LYS A 915 5.61 20.52 11.88
C LYS A 915 5.82 19.37 10.90
N SER A 916 4.97 19.32 9.88
CA SER A 916 5.21 18.41 8.75
C SER A 916 6.35 18.97 7.89
N SER A 917 7.29 18.12 7.49
CA SER A 917 8.53 18.51 6.81
C SER A 917 8.67 17.82 5.47
N SER A 918 9.25 18.49 4.47
CA SER A 918 9.61 17.84 3.20
C SER A 918 10.87 16.95 3.31
N LEU A 919 11.57 16.99 4.45
CA LEU A 919 12.73 16.16 4.75
C LEU A 919 12.29 14.78 5.26
N LEU A 920 12.91 13.74 4.71
CA LEU A 920 12.89 12.38 5.22
C LEU A 920 13.16 12.39 6.73
N PRO A 921 12.39 11.60 7.50
CA PRO A 921 12.52 11.59 8.95
C PRO A 921 13.93 11.20 9.44
N PHE A 922 14.56 10.25 8.75
CA PHE A 922 15.86 9.69 9.12
C PHE A 922 16.77 9.61 7.90
N ALA A 923 18.07 9.49 8.16
CA ALA A 923 19.04 9.24 7.10
C ALA A 923 18.78 7.88 6.43
N PRO A 924 18.97 7.74 5.10
CA PRO A 924 18.65 6.50 4.40
C PRO A 924 19.36 5.25 4.94
N ASP A 925 20.56 5.36 5.48
CA ASP A 925 21.30 4.27 6.13
C ASP A 925 20.61 3.73 7.40
N LYS A 926 19.77 4.54 8.05
CA LYS A 926 18.96 4.15 9.21
C LYS A 926 17.59 3.56 8.85
N ILE A 927 17.26 3.52 7.57
CA ILE A 927 15.98 3.02 7.08
C ILE A 927 16.16 1.57 6.61
N ASN A 928 15.23 0.70 6.99
CA ASN A 928 15.25 -0.70 6.54
C ASN A 928 15.13 -0.78 5.01
N LYS A 929 15.80 -1.76 4.42
CA LYS A 929 15.75 -2.02 2.98
C LYS A 929 15.76 -3.51 2.67
N LEU A 930 15.29 -3.88 1.49
CA LEU A 930 15.58 -5.20 0.95
C LEU A 930 17.07 -5.29 0.61
N VAL A 931 17.57 -6.51 0.55
CA VAL A 931 18.92 -6.80 0.06
C VAL A 931 18.85 -7.44 -1.32
N ASP A 932 19.93 -7.33 -2.08
CA ASP A 932 20.05 -8.11 -3.32
C ASP A 932 20.05 -9.61 -2.95
N PRO A 933 19.05 -10.40 -3.40
CA PRO A 933 18.97 -11.82 -3.05
C PRO A 933 20.16 -12.64 -3.61
N TYR A 934 20.91 -12.12 -4.57
CA TYR A 934 22.06 -12.78 -5.20
C TYR A 934 23.42 -12.33 -4.64
N ASP A 935 23.47 -11.33 -3.75
CA ASP A 935 24.69 -10.91 -3.05
C ASP A 935 25.00 -11.86 -1.88
N LYS A 936 26.04 -12.66 -2.04
CA LYS A 936 26.43 -13.69 -1.06
C LYS A 936 27.02 -13.11 0.24
N THR A 937 27.35 -11.82 0.28
CA THR A 937 27.85 -11.15 1.49
C THR A 937 26.73 -10.78 2.46
N GLN A 938 25.47 -10.82 2.01
CA GLN A 938 24.30 -10.54 2.82
C GLN A 938 23.85 -11.77 3.60
N ASP A 939 23.18 -11.54 4.73
CA ASP A 939 22.56 -12.60 5.53
C ASP A 939 21.60 -13.48 4.69
N LEU A 940 21.70 -14.79 4.87
CA LEU A 940 20.93 -15.78 4.11
C LEU A 940 19.41 -15.59 4.26
N THR A 941 18.95 -15.30 5.47
CA THR A 941 17.51 -15.08 5.74
C THR A 941 17.03 -13.80 5.07
N LEU A 942 17.81 -12.72 5.13
CA LEU A 942 17.46 -11.46 4.45
C LEU A 942 17.40 -11.62 2.93
N ARG A 943 18.31 -12.39 2.32
CA ARG A 943 18.30 -12.69 0.89
C ARG A 943 17.05 -13.45 0.47
N VAL A 944 16.72 -14.54 1.18
CA VAL A 944 15.50 -15.31 0.90
C VAL A 944 14.24 -14.47 1.07
N ARG A 945 14.14 -13.69 2.15
CA ARG A 945 12.98 -12.84 2.40
C ARG A 945 12.83 -11.74 1.34
N SER A 946 13.93 -11.17 0.86
CA SER A 946 13.92 -10.16 -0.22
C SER A 946 13.44 -10.76 -1.54
N TYR A 947 13.83 -12.00 -1.84
CA TYR A 947 13.33 -12.74 -3.00
C TYR A 947 11.83 -13.04 -2.89
N LEU A 948 11.37 -13.58 -1.75
CA LEU A 948 9.95 -13.89 -1.54
C LEU A 948 9.08 -12.64 -1.58
N HIS A 949 9.54 -11.53 -1.01
CA HIS A 949 8.85 -10.26 -1.11
C HIS A 949 8.73 -9.80 -2.57
N SER A 950 9.83 -9.83 -3.32
CA SER A 950 9.83 -9.30 -4.69
C SER A 950 9.05 -10.17 -5.67
N ASN A 951 8.98 -11.48 -5.46
CA ASN A 951 8.40 -12.43 -6.42
C ASN A 951 7.05 -13.02 -6.01
N CYS A 952 6.71 -13.03 -4.72
CA CYS A 952 5.55 -13.77 -4.22
C CYS A 952 4.60 -12.94 -3.34
N SER A 953 5.07 -11.86 -2.69
CA SER A 953 4.20 -11.14 -1.74
C SER A 953 3.06 -10.39 -2.42
N GLN A 954 3.11 -10.10 -3.72
CA GLN A 954 2.01 -9.44 -4.43
C GLN A 954 0.70 -10.25 -4.36
N CYS A 955 0.81 -11.58 -4.30
CA CYS A 955 -0.32 -12.49 -4.12
C CYS A 955 -0.49 -12.92 -2.66
N HIS A 956 0.60 -12.93 -1.87
CA HIS A 956 0.63 -13.40 -0.49
C HIS A 956 0.80 -12.27 0.52
N VAL A 957 -0.19 -11.38 0.55
CA VAL A 957 -0.45 -10.39 1.61
C VAL A 957 -1.87 -10.61 2.12
N GLU A 958 -2.22 -10.06 3.28
CA GLU A 958 -3.57 -10.20 3.87
C GLU A 958 -4.71 -9.82 2.90
N ALA A 959 -4.50 -8.81 2.06
CA ALA A 959 -5.45 -8.37 1.03
C ALA A 959 -5.17 -8.97 -0.37
N GLY A 960 -4.16 -9.82 -0.49
CA GLY A 960 -3.74 -10.43 -1.75
C GLY A 960 -4.62 -11.64 -2.02
N GLY A 961 -5.26 -11.68 -3.19
CA GLY A 961 -6.14 -12.78 -3.58
C GLY A 961 -5.44 -14.13 -3.81
N GLY A 962 -4.22 -14.34 -3.31
CA GLY A 962 -3.62 -15.66 -3.27
C GLY A 962 -4.34 -16.50 -2.24
N ASN A 963 -4.93 -17.63 -2.64
CA ASN A 963 -5.74 -18.52 -1.80
C ASN A 963 -5.00 -19.19 -0.61
N SER A 964 -3.84 -18.68 -0.19
CA SER A 964 -3.06 -19.16 0.94
C SER A 964 -2.98 -18.10 2.05
N GLN A 965 -3.19 -18.53 3.30
CA GLN A 965 -3.07 -17.70 4.50
C GLN A 965 -1.63 -17.22 4.82
N MET A 966 -0.66 -17.50 3.94
CA MET A 966 0.73 -17.08 4.13
C MET A 966 0.90 -15.57 3.84
N GLU A 967 1.75 -14.92 4.63
CA GLU A 967 2.09 -13.50 4.47
C GLU A 967 3.59 -13.37 4.19
N LEU A 968 3.94 -13.03 2.95
CA LEU A 968 5.34 -13.04 2.48
C LEU A 968 6.00 -11.65 2.42
N GLU A 969 5.37 -10.63 3.03
CA GLU A 969 5.94 -9.29 3.10
C GLU A 969 7.23 -9.26 3.94
N PHE A 970 8.25 -8.52 3.47
CA PHE A 970 9.54 -8.44 4.15
C PHE A 970 9.46 -7.88 5.58
N THR A 971 8.44 -7.08 5.89
CA THR A 971 8.25 -6.48 7.22
C THR A 971 7.57 -7.41 8.23
N LYS A 972 7.03 -8.55 7.80
CA LYS A 972 6.32 -9.51 8.68
C LYS A 972 7.31 -10.40 9.41
N ALA A 973 7.21 -10.54 10.73
CA ALA A 973 8.13 -11.43 11.45
C ALA A 973 8.01 -12.87 10.92
N LEU A 974 9.09 -13.65 10.92
CA LEU A 974 9.07 -15.02 10.36
C LEU A 974 7.96 -15.89 10.99
N THR A 975 7.69 -15.70 12.28
CA THR A 975 6.61 -16.36 13.04
C THR A 975 5.21 -15.92 12.61
N GLU A 976 5.07 -14.70 12.08
CA GLU A 976 3.81 -14.13 11.59
C GLU A 976 3.56 -14.43 10.11
N MET A 977 4.58 -14.88 9.36
CA MET A 977 4.44 -15.23 7.93
C MET A 977 3.55 -16.46 7.70
N ARG A 978 3.27 -17.27 8.73
CA ARG A 978 2.44 -18.49 8.68
C ARG A 978 2.91 -19.51 7.64
N ILE A 979 4.22 -19.70 7.53
CA ILE A 979 4.82 -20.68 6.60
C ILE A 979 5.56 -21.83 7.29
N ILE A 980 6.06 -21.63 8.51
CA ILE A 980 6.89 -22.62 9.21
C ILE A 980 6.02 -23.69 9.86
N ASN A 981 6.25 -24.96 9.53
CA ASN A 981 5.50 -26.12 10.03
C ASN A 981 3.98 -26.08 9.78
N VAL A 982 3.52 -25.21 8.89
CA VAL A 982 2.11 -25.09 8.48
C VAL A 982 1.78 -26.18 7.47
N LYS A 983 0.64 -26.86 7.66
CA LYS A 983 0.14 -27.88 6.73
C LYS A 983 -0.36 -27.20 5.44
N PRO A 984 0.04 -27.64 4.24
CA PRO A 984 -0.51 -27.15 2.98
C PRO A 984 -2.02 -27.43 2.91
N VAL A 985 -2.78 -26.46 2.42
CA VAL A 985 -4.24 -26.56 2.24
C VAL A 985 -4.60 -26.96 0.80
N HIS A 986 -3.72 -26.65 -0.15
CA HIS A 986 -3.82 -27.02 -1.56
C HIS A 986 -3.18 -28.40 -1.80
N ASP A 987 -2.45 -28.55 -2.91
CA ASP A 987 -1.71 -29.75 -3.24
C ASP A 987 -0.45 -29.94 -2.37
N THR A 988 -0.17 -31.19 -2.02
CA THR A 988 1.10 -31.60 -1.40
C THR A 988 2.16 -31.97 -2.43
N PHE A 989 1.78 -32.08 -3.72
CA PHE A 989 2.63 -32.50 -4.83
C PHE A 989 3.25 -33.88 -4.60
N GLY A 990 2.54 -34.76 -3.88
CA GLY A 990 3.02 -36.08 -3.49
C GLY A 990 4.14 -36.08 -2.43
N LEU A 991 4.45 -34.93 -1.82
CA LEU A 991 5.48 -34.85 -0.78
C LEU A 991 5.00 -35.50 0.53
N LYS A 992 5.81 -36.40 1.08
CA LYS A 992 5.53 -37.05 2.36
C LYS A 992 5.67 -36.05 3.51
N ASP A 993 4.69 -36.04 4.43
CA ASP A 993 4.63 -35.13 5.60
C ASP A 993 4.82 -33.64 5.23
N ALA A 994 4.24 -33.25 4.09
CA ALA A 994 4.39 -31.93 3.49
C ALA A 994 4.04 -30.80 4.46
N LYS A 995 4.91 -29.79 4.51
CA LYS A 995 4.70 -28.48 5.15
C LYS A 995 4.90 -27.38 4.12
N LEU A 996 4.36 -26.19 4.35
CA LEU A 996 4.67 -25.02 3.51
C LEU A 996 6.19 -24.77 3.52
N VAL A 997 6.78 -24.70 4.71
CA VAL A 997 8.21 -24.84 4.97
C VAL A 997 8.41 -25.80 6.15
N ALA A 998 9.14 -26.88 5.94
CA ALA A 998 9.54 -27.83 6.97
C ALA A 998 10.99 -27.53 7.41
N PRO A 999 11.23 -27.01 8.63
CA PRO A 999 12.57 -26.75 9.15
C PRO A 999 13.48 -27.97 9.01
N GLY A 1000 14.70 -27.77 8.51
CA GLY A 1000 15.68 -28.84 8.29
C GLY A 1000 15.38 -29.78 7.12
N HIS A 1001 14.19 -29.71 6.51
CA HIS A 1001 13.67 -30.71 5.58
C HIS A 1001 13.17 -30.08 4.26
N PRO A 1002 14.07 -29.64 3.36
CA PRO A 1002 13.68 -29.05 2.08
C PRO A 1002 12.81 -29.96 1.22
N GLU A 1003 13.03 -31.28 1.29
CA GLU A 1003 12.29 -32.31 0.56
C GLU A 1003 10.81 -32.40 0.96
N ARG A 1004 10.44 -31.90 2.15
CA ARG A 1004 9.04 -31.85 2.62
C ARG A 1004 8.40 -30.47 2.44
N SER A 1005 9.10 -29.51 1.82
CA SER A 1005 8.72 -28.10 1.79
C SER A 1005 8.03 -27.73 0.47
N VAL A 1006 6.71 -27.51 0.52
CA VAL A 1006 5.87 -27.18 -0.64
C VAL A 1006 6.29 -25.85 -1.27
N LEU A 1007 6.67 -24.84 -0.47
CA LEU A 1007 7.11 -23.54 -1.02
C LEU A 1007 8.32 -23.71 -1.94
N LEU A 1008 9.29 -24.54 -1.54
CA LEU A 1008 10.47 -24.85 -2.37
C LEU A 1008 10.09 -25.64 -3.63
N HIS A 1009 9.17 -26.59 -3.52
CA HIS A 1009 8.68 -27.36 -4.67
C HIS A 1009 8.04 -26.45 -5.73
N ARG A 1010 7.18 -25.52 -5.31
CA ARG A 1010 6.45 -24.62 -6.22
C ARG A 1010 7.37 -23.65 -6.96
N ILE A 1011 8.47 -23.20 -6.36
CA ILE A 1011 9.42 -22.30 -7.04
C ILE A 1011 10.44 -23.02 -7.92
N SER A 1012 10.65 -24.33 -7.71
CA SER A 1012 11.67 -25.14 -8.40
C SER A 1012 11.22 -25.76 -9.71
N HIS A 1013 9.96 -25.60 -10.10
CA HIS A 1013 9.41 -26.13 -11.35
C HIS A 1013 8.54 -25.09 -12.05
N ARG A 1014 8.15 -25.38 -13.30
CA ARG A 1014 7.28 -24.53 -14.13
C ARG A 1014 6.13 -25.37 -14.73
N ASN A 1015 5.48 -26.12 -13.86
CA ASN A 1015 4.32 -26.96 -14.13
C ASN A 1015 3.10 -26.45 -13.33
N LYS A 1016 2.01 -27.22 -13.33
CA LYS A 1016 0.79 -26.89 -12.58
C LYS A 1016 1.11 -26.58 -11.11
N GLY A 1017 0.56 -25.48 -10.60
CA GLY A 1017 0.76 -25.04 -9.21
C GLY A 1017 2.08 -24.32 -8.92
N HIS A 1018 2.92 -24.03 -9.92
CA HIS A 1018 4.18 -23.30 -9.72
C HIS A 1018 4.01 -21.88 -9.16
N MET A 1019 5.09 -21.34 -8.59
CA MET A 1019 5.17 -19.96 -8.08
C MET A 1019 6.43 -19.23 -8.58
N PRO A 1020 6.31 -17.95 -8.99
CA PRO A 1020 5.05 -17.24 -9.25
C PRO A 1020 4.30 -17.80 -10.48
N PRO A 1021 2.96 -17.67 -10.53
CA PRO A 1021 2.13 -18.25 -11.60
C PRO A 1021 2.23 -17.50 -12.94
N LEU A 1022 2.85 -16.31 -12.96
CA LEU A 1022 3.01 -15.45 -14.12
C LEU A 1022 4.43 -14.87 -14.16
N ALA A 1023 4.74 -14.14 -15.24
CA ALA A 1023 6.00 -13.41 -15.48
C ALA A 1023 7.27 -14.27 -15.69
N THR A 1024 7.22 -15.59 -15.45
CA THR A 1024 8.37 -16.47 -15.61
C THR A 1024 7.98 -17.85 -16.15
N ARG A 1025 8.78 -18.35 -17.10
CA ARG A 1025 8.76 -19.72 -17.62
C ARG A 1025 10.05 -20.49 -17.36
N VAL A 1026 11.05 -19.84 -16.76
CA VAL A 1026 12.36 -20.42 -16.45
C VAL A 1026 12.55 -20.44 -14.93
N VAL A 1027 13.00 -21.56 -14.40
CA VAL A 1027 13.33 -21.69 -12.97
C VAL A 1027 14.54 -20.83 -12.61
N ASP A 1028 14.43 -20.05 -11.54
CA ASP A 1028 15.59 -19.38 -10.93
C ASP A 1028 16.36 -20.40 -10.07
N GLN A 1029 17.26 -21.14 -10.69
CA GLN A 1029 17.98 -22.23 -10.02
C GLN A 1029 18.81 -21.72 -8.84
N GLN A 1030 19.43 -20.54 -8.97
CA GLN A 1030 20.27 -19.98 -7.91
C GLN A 1030 19.45 -19.67 -6.65
N MET A 1031 18.23 -19.15 -6.82
CA MET A 1031 17.35 -18.87 -5.67
C MET A 1031 16.66 -20.11 -5.13
N VAL A 1032 16.37 -21.11 -5.96
CA VAL A 1032 15.97 -22.45 -5.49
C VAL A 1032 17.02 -23.04 -4.56
N ASP A 1033 18.29 -22.99 -4.95
CA ASP A 1033 19.40 -23.52 -4.15
C ASP A 1033 19.60 -22.71 -2.86
N THR A 1034 19.47 -21.38 -2.94
CA THR A 1034 19.57 -20.48 -1.77
C THR A 1034 18.43 -20.74 -0.77
N ILE A 1035 17.20 -20.93 -1.23
CA ILE A 1035 16.05 -21.23 -0.36
C ILE A 1035 16.15 -22.64 0.21
N ARG A 1036 16.63 -23.62 -0.57
CA ARG A 1036 16.93 -24.96 -0.07
C ARG A 1036 17.91 -24.90 1.10
N GLU A 1037 18.98 -24.13 0.95
CA GLU A 1037 19.98 -23.95 2.02
C GLU A 1037 19.38 -23.27 3.25
N TRP A 1038 18.61 -22.19 3.06
CA TRP A 1038 17.92 -21.53 4.16
C TRP A 1038 17.04 -22.48 4.97
N ILE A 1039 16.28 -23.36 4.30
CA ILE A 1039 15.44 -24.36 4.97
C ILE A 1039 16.29 -25.37 5.76
N ARG A 1040 17.43 -25.83 5.21
CA ARG A 1040 18.35 -26.75 5.91
C ARG A 1040 18.92 -26.15 7.19
N THR A 1041 19.19 -24.86 7.19
CA THR A 1041 19.75 -24.16 8.36
C THR A 1041 18.74 -23.90 9.49
N MET A 1042 17.45 -24.09 9.24
CA MET A 1042 16.42 -23.93 10.28
C MET A 1042 16.46 -25.08 11.27
N LYS A 1043 16.29 -24.73 12.56
CA LYS A 1043 16.20 -25.69 13.67
C LYS A 1043 14.76 -25.92 14.09
#